data_AF-A0A139CNL0-F1
#
_entry.id   AF-A0A139CNL0-F1
#
_cell.length_a   1.000
_cell.length_b   1.000
_cell.length_c   1.000
_cell.angle_alpha   90.00
_cell.angle_beta   90.00
_cell.angle_gamma   90.00
#
_symmetry.space_group_name_H-M   'P 1'
#
loop_
_entity.id
_entity.type
_entity.pdbx_description
1 polymer ?
#
loop_
_entity_poly.entity_id
_entity_poly.type
_entity_poly.pdbx_seq_one_letter_code
_entity_poly.pdbx_strand_id
1 'polypeptide(L)'
;MDVTRKTKGLLMVFLVLGLSLGPVIASAADTNADEGMNYTIHVSKDSGTVLVQTGEGKVIYQGSSDVGAIKAAVNAIDKGTILVDSGTYMISSPVSLKSNIELVGNNAVLKGYKMFTISSATNVRISGFEFTGPDALYGSVASGSGLIDIVNSKNILIEGNTFRNFRDYGVNVAVSSTSHSNEQISIRDNEFLDYGYAGVMIGKQSYQIYVEDNTFKNINTRAVNGNAYGIAVAKGSNSYKHSEYIYIRHNWIENSPIWEGIDSHGANHVYIQNNTVLNCKVPIAVSYQTNEGSYPLPVHDIVITGNYVKGNMDSPYKQHSGIHVLGARNYAQPYTNINVSGNTIVDVNSWLVSDDGAIVLRDVNGGIVDNNLITGVGGTGINLLNADNLVVQNNDIQSLKQISGYTKGIEMSAVRKSFSTTIRDNKFGSSVDYHGYANSGNTYYTTLINEERSEFGGSLSLNVQTAPTPAESSVNPPLTPPEPRTSDNTDGPVFEPISGSPGISDSNISISREAGSTVVKTGNGEEIYNGSSDDVAVSAAIRAVEQGTVTFREGTYVLSSAVSLKSNVELIGENATLEGYNIFRLNDVSNVTIKGFTFSGPEEQYSARASSTGLIDIVNSEDCLIEDNVFSNFRDNGVNLLTTSVSDHNRQITIRNNEFLDFGYTGVMIGKQAENIVIEENTFINIDVNNLNVHSFAIAVARAGSEYQYSEYIYIRNNTIENNPGWEGIDSHGANYLFIENNEITDVKIPISIGQINEDDRYPVPVHTLNIEGNMILGNFSAESEYPAIKVFGGNNSDDTVSKPYLRATISANTISDRNNWLSEDNAVVLQNVPDAVIDNNTVSSDAGPETPGEVADPVEYMSETIPDEAPVAVLGILSAPSENGLELDGSGSIDDTGIASYSWDFDSSDGIQEDASGEIVSHVFPGAGRYVVTLTVTDTQGQQDTDTLNVVFN
;
A
#
# COMPACT_ATOMS: atom_id res chain seq x y z
N MET A 1 -22.46 22.95 -76.51
CA MET A 1 -22.11 23.91 -75.46
C MET A 1 -22.88 23.53 -74.20
N ASP A 2 -22.33 23.04 -73.09
CA ASP A 2 -21.28 22.00 -72.83
C ASP A 2 -21.12 21.88 -71.30
N VAL A 3 -20.52 20.85 -70.68
CA VAL A 3 -19.74 19.68 -71.13
C VAL A 3 -20.39 18.38 -70.61
N THR A 4 -19.98 17.19 -71.08
CA THR A 4 -20.33 15.88 -70.49
C THR A 4 -19.10 15.00 -70.27
N ARG A 5 -19.07 14.21 -69.18
CA ARG A 5 -18.37 12.90 -69.02
C ARG A 5 -19.10 12.13 -67.90
N LYS A 6 -19.90 11.08 -68.20
CA LYS A 6 -19.54 9.64 -68.39
C LYS A 6 -19.35 8.88 -67.04
N THR A 7 -19.95 7.72 -66.75
CA THR A 7 -21.00 6.89 -67.42
C THR A 7 -21.46 5.70 -66.52
N LYS A 8 -22.79 5.42 -66.44
CA LYS A 8 -23.53 4.10 -66.40
C LYS A 8 -23.13 2.98 -65.40
N GLY A 9 -24.04 2.15 -64.88
CA GLY A 9 -25.52 1.95 -65.07
C GLY A 9 -26.14 1.28 -63.80
N LEU A 10 -27.40 0.86 -63.70
CA LEU A 10 -28.39 0.41 -64.70
C LEU A 10 -29.86 0.43 -64.14
N LEU A 11 -30.86 0.79 -64.97
CA LEU A 11 -32.35 0.64 -64.84
C LEU A 11 -33.09 1.21 -63.57
N MET A 12 -34.08 2.12 -63.67
CA MET A 12 -35.53 1.99 -64.07
C MET A 12 -36.42 1.27 -63.03
N VAL A 13 -37.69 1.64 -62.75
CA VAL A 13 -38.60 2.69 -63.29
C VAL A 13 -39.72 3.09 -62.29
N PHE A 14 -40.41 4.20 -62.57
CA PHE A 14 -41.53 4.85 -61.86
C PHE A 14 -42.83 4.01 -61.59
N LEU A 15 -43.63 4.49 -60.62
CA LEU A 15 -45.01 5.07 -60.78
C LEU A 15 -46.15 4.53 -59.84
N VAL A 16 -46.42 5.27 -58.75
CA VAL A 16 -47.74 5.86 -58.36
C VAL A 16 -48.99 5.01 -57.98
N LEU A 17 -49.52 5.33 -56.78
CA LEU A 17 -50.90 5.23 -56.23
C LEU A 17 -51.62 3.87 -56.07
N GLY A 18 -51.91 3.52 -54.81
CA GLY A 18 -53.26 3.79 -54.28
C GLY A 18 -54.12 2.63 -53.73
N LEU A 19 -54.53 2.78 -52.46
CA LEU A 19 -55.73 2.20 -51.81
C LEU A 19 -55.72 0.72 -51.34
N SER A 20 -55.32 0.56 -50.07
CA SER A 20 -56.01 -0.17 -48.99
C SER A 20 -56.91 -1.38 -49.29
N LEU A 21 -56.55 -2.52 -48.67
CA LEU A 21 -57.44 -3.37 -47.86
C LEU A 21 -56.58 -4.22 -46.91
N GLY A 22 -56.87 -4.20 -45.61
CA GLY A 22 -56.36 -5.19 -44.65
C GLY A 22 -57.13 -6.52 -44.76
N PRO A 23 -56.77 -7.59 -44.02
CA PRO A 23 -56.11 -7.52 -42.71
C PRO A 23 -54.87 -8.42 -42.50
N VAL A 24 -54.09 -8.06 -41.47
CA VAL A 24 -53.27 -8.88 -40.55
C VAL A 24 -52.88 -10.32 -40.98
N ILE A 25 -51.59 -10.52 -41.25
CA ILE A 25 -50.79 -11.61 -40.66
C ILE A 25 -49.46 -10.98 -40.20
N ALA A 26 -48.91 -11.45 -39.07
CA ALA A 26 -47.72 -10.89 -38.42
C ALA A 26 -46.41 -11.61 -38.81
N SER A 27 -45.29 -11.10 -38.27
CA SER A 27 -43.89 -11.53 -38.44
C SER A 27 -43.23 -11.17 -39.80
N ALA A 28 -41.95 -10.83 -39.86
CA ALA A 28 -40.94 -10.81 -38.78
C ALA A 28 -40.47 -9.37 -38.48
N ALA A 29 -40.25 -9.08 -37.19
CA ALA A 29 -39.35 -8.00 -36.78
C ALA A 29 -37.91 -8.53 -36.87
N ASP A 30 -36.97 -7.64 -37.18
CA ASP A 30 -35.55 -7.97 -37.16
C ASP A 30 -35.09 -7.96 -35.69
N THR A 31 -34.97 -9.15 -35.10
CA THR A 31 -34.65 -9.34 -33.68
C THR A 31 -33.22 -9.79 -33.50
N ASN A 32 -32.28 -8.85 -33.62
CA ASN A 32 -31.06 -8.88 -32.80
C ASN A 32 -31.33 -7.96 -31.61
N ALA A 33 -31.87 -8.55 -30.54
CA ALA A 33 -31.97 -7.86 -29.27
C ALA A 33 -30.62 -7.99 -28.57
N ASP A 34 -29.92 -6.87 -28.38
CA ASP A 34 -28.79 -6.81 -27.44
C ASP A 34 -29.28 -7.20 -26.03
N GLU A 35 -28.37 -7.76 -25.23
CA GLU A 35 -28.70 -8.38 -23.95
C GLU A 35 -29.12 -7.36 -22.87
N GLY A 36 -30.39 -7.00 -22.86
CA GLY A 36 -31.18 -6.97 -21.63
C GLY A 36 -30.92 -5.86 -20.60
N MET A 37 -30.43 -4.68 -20.97
CA MET A 37 -30.50 -3.50 -20.09
C MET A 37 -31.97 -3.16 -19.76
N ASN A 38 -32.42 -3.48 -18.54
CA ASN A 38 -33.78 -3.21 -18.06
C ASN A 38 -33.94 -1.76 -17.57
N TYR A 39 -34.01 -0.82 -18.51
CA TYR A 39 -34.23 0.60 -18.21
C TYR A 39 -35.60 0.83 -17.55
N THR A 40 -35.62 1.45 -16.37
CA THR A 40 -36.85 1.74 -15.63
C THR A 40 -37.57 2.96 -16.21
N ILE A 41 -36.80 3.98 -16.65
CA ILE A 41 -37.28 5.22 -17.28
C ILE A 41 -36.53 5.47 -18.58
N HIS A 42 -37.24 6.03 -19.56
CA HIS A 42 -36.74 6.48 -20.84
C HIS A 42 -36.99 7.98 -21.02
N VAL A 43 -35.98 8.75 -21.41
CA VAL A 43 -36.05 10.18 -21.71
C VAL A 43 -35.63 10.42 -23.15
N SER A 44 -36.57 10.79 -24.01
CA SER A 44 -36.35 11.03 -25.43
C SER A 44 -36.69 12.47 -25.83
N LYS A 45 -36.11 12.97 -26.92
CA LYS A 45 -36.32 14.34 -27.38
C LYS A 45 -36.54 14.42 -28.90
N ASP A 46 -37.71 14.91 -29.30
CA ASP A 46 -38.06 15.18 -30.70
C ASP A 46 -38.50 16.65 -30.86
N SER A 47 -37.93 17.34 -31.84
CA SER A 47 -38.38 18.66 -32.30
C SER A 47 -38.54 19.71 -31.19
N GLY A 48 -37.69 19.64 -30.16
CA GLY A 48 -37.70 20.54 -28.99
C GLY A 48 -38.70 20.14 -27.88
N THR A 49 -39.42 19.04 -28.04
CA THR A 49 -40.26 18.42 -27.00
C THR A 49 -39.53 17.24 -26.40
N VAL A 50 -39.40 17.21 -25.08
CA VAL A 50 -38.90 16.06 -24.32
C VAL A 50 -40.07 15.22 -23.83
N LEU A 51 -39.92 13.91 -23.93
CA LEU A 51 -40.87 12.90 -23.50
C LEU A 51 -40.17 12.00 -22.47
N VAL A 52 -40.82 11.77 -21.33
CA VAL A 52 -40.36 10.86 -20.28
C VAL A 52 -41.41 9.76 -20.12
N GLN A 53 -40.98 8.51 -20.21
CA GLN A 53 -41.83 7.33 -20.09
C GLN A 53 -41.22 6.29 -19.14
N THR A 54 -42.05 5.43 -18.54
CA THR A 54 -41.56 4.17 -17.95
C THR A 54 -41.11 3.21 -19.05
N GLY A 55 -40.36 2.15 -18.69
CA GLY A 55 -40.07 1.05 -19.61
C GLY A 55 -41.32 0.37 -20.22
N GLU A 56 -42.48 0.49 -19.56
CA GLU A 56 -43.79 0.05 -20.06
C GLU A 56 -44.47 1.07 -21.02
N GLY A 57 -43.82 2.20 -21.32
CA GLY A 57 -44.32 3.24 -22.22
C GLY A 57 -45.30 4.25 -21.56
N LYS A 58 -45.54 4.19 -20.25
CA LYS A 58 -46.42 5.14 -19.56
C LYS A 58 -45.77 6.52 -19.49
N VAL A 59 -46.41 7.54 -20.08
CA VAL A 59 -45.94 8.93 -20.05
C VAL A 59 -45.97 9.51 -18.64
N ILE A 60 -44.85 10.07 -18.22
CA ILE A 60 -44.62 10.76 -16.95
C ILE A 60 -44.54 12.28 -17.18
N TYR A 61 -43.85 12.70 -18.25
CA TYR A 61 -43.68 14.10 -18.63
C TYR A 61 -43.69 14.23 -20.15
N GLN A 62 -44.30 15.29 -20.66
CA GLN A 62 -44.17 15.72 -22.04
C GLN A 62 -44.18 17.25 -22.09
N GLY A 63 -43.15 17.87 -22.66
CA GLY A 63 -43.03 19.34 -22.69
C GLY A 63 -41.66 19.83 -23.16
N SER A 64 -41.46 21.14 -23.17
CA SER A 64 -40.25 21.79 -23.71
C SER A 64 -39.16 22.11 -22.66
N SER A 65 -39.28 21.61 -21.42
CA SER A 65 -38.28 21.86 -20.38
C SER A 65 -37.40 20.64 -20.15
N ASP A 66 -36.15 20.71 -20.61
CA ASP A 66 -35.14 19.66 -20.42
C ASP A 66 -34.90 19.37 -18.93
N VAL A 67 -34.68 20.43 -18.12
CA VAL A 67 -34.57 20.35 -16.65
C VAL A 67 -35.84 19.73 -16.03
N GLY A 68 -37.02 20.12 -16.52
CA GLY A 68 -38.30 19.60 -16.04
C GLY A 68 -38.47 18.11 -16.32
N ALA A 69 -38.06 17.66 -17.51
CA ALA A 69 -38.09 16.27 -17.91
C ALA A 69 -37.13 15.40 -17.08
N ILE A 70 -35.87 15.78 -16.94
CA ILE A 70 -34.91 14.98 -16.16
C ILE A 70 -35.28 14.96 -14.67
N LYS A 71 -35.79 16.07 -14.11
CA LYS A 71 -36.39 16.08 -12.75
C LYS A 71 -37.59 15.14 -12.65
N ALA A 72 -38.45 15.09 -13.66
CA ALA A 72 -39.59 14.18 -13.67
C ALA A 72 -39.15 12.69 -13.77
N ALA A 73 -38.10 12.39 -14.53
CA ALA A 73 -37.50 11.06 -14.63
C ALA A 73 -36.93 10.60 -13.27
N VAL A 74 -36.07 11.42 -12.65
CA VAL A 74 -35.46 11.14 -11.34
C VAL A 74 -36.52 11.00 -10.24
N ASN A 75 -37.57 11.80 -10.27
CA ASN A 75 -38.65 11.72 -9.29
C ASN A 75 -39.60 10.51 -9.49
N ALA A 76 -39.57 9.84 -10.65
CA ALA A 76 -40.50 8.77 -10.98
C ALA A 76 -40.07 7.37 -10.52
N ILE A 77 -38.80 7.19 -10.13
CA ILE A 77 -38.25 5.92 -9.63
C ILE A 77 -37.53 6.13 -8.30
N ASP A 78 -37.57 5.16 -7.41
CA ASP A 78 -36.76 5.17 -6.17
C ASP A 78 -35.48 4.33 -6.28
N LYS A 79 -35.39 3.49 -7.31
CA LYS A 79 -34.16 2.80 -7.73
C LYS A 79 -34.23 2.40 -9.21
N GLY A 80 -33.07 2.16 -9.81
CA GLY A 80 -32.93 1.63 -11.17
C GLY A 80 -32.48 2.67 -12.20
N THR A 81 -32.49 2.24 -13.47
CA THR A 81 -31.80 2.95 -14.55
C THR A 81 -32.71 3.90 -15.32
N ILE A 82 -32.21 5.11 -15.58
CA ILE A 82 -32.81 6.14 -16.43
C ILE A 82 -31.97 6.24 -17.70
N LEU A 83 -32.52 5.82 -18.84
CA LEU A 83 -31.89 6.05 -20.14
C LEU A 83 -32.28 7.43 -20.67
N VAL A 84 -31.29 8.18 -21.15
CA VAL A 84 -31.46 9.46 -21.86
C VAL A 84 -30.94 9.29 -23.29
N ASP A 85 -31.85 9.36 -24.26
CA ASP A 85 -31.54 9.21 -25.68
C ASP A 85 -30.68 10.35 -26.22
N SER A 86 -30.02 10.06 -27.35
CA SER A 86 -29.28 11.01 -28.16
C SER A 86 -30.05 12.31 -28.40
N GLY A 87 -29.41 13.44 -28.17
CA GLY A 87 -30.01 14.76 -28.27
C GLY A 87 -29.29 15.79 -27.39
N THR A 88 -29.54 17.08 -27.61
CA THR A 88 -28.99 18.14 -26.77
C THR A 88 -30.01 18.64 -25.75
N TYR A 89 -29.69 18.55 -24.46
CA TYR A 89 -30.56 18.91 -23.34
C TYR A 89 -29.96 20.09 -22.56
N MET A 90 -30.70 21.19 -22.46
CA MET A 90 -30.27 22.43 -21.81
C MET A 90 -30.51 22.36 -20.29
N ILE A 91 -29.46 22.05 -19.52
CA ILE A 91 -29.53 21.96 -18.06
C ILE A 91 -29.25 23.34 -17.45
N SER A 92 -30.26 24.20 -17.50
CA SER A 92 -30.19 25.60 -17.05
C SER A 92 -30.23 25.78 -15.52
N SER A 93 -30.52 24.72 -14.77
CA SER A 93 -30.41 24.68 -13.31
C SER A 93 -30.13 23.24 -12.86
N PRO A 94 -29.45 23.03 -11.71
CA PRO A 94 -29.08 21.69 -11.28
C PRO A 94 -30.29 20.77 -11.07
N VAL A 95 -30.11 19.50 -11.40
CA VAL A 95 -30.97 18.39 -11.02
C VAL A 95 -30.31 17.66 -9.85
N SER A 96 -31.01 17.56 -8.73
CA SER A 96 -30.56 16.71 -7.63
C SER A 96 -30.81 15.24 -8.01
N LEU A 97 -29.78 14.41 -7.99
CA LEU A 97 -29.94 12.96 -8.06
C LEU A 97 -30.09 12.41 -6.64
N LYS A 98 -30.84 11.32 -6.51
CA LYS A 98 -31.05 10.59 -5.24
C LYS A 98 -30.45 9.19 -5.34
N SER A 99 -30.36 8.51 -4.19
CA SER A 99 -29.72 7.20 -4.08
C SER A 99 -30.30 6.13 -5.02
N ASN A 100 -29.48 5.13 -5.33
CA ASN A 100 -29.84 3.92 -6.11
C ASN A 100 -30.30 4.20 -7.56
N ILE A 101 -29.89 5.33 -8.14
CA ILE A 101 -30.19 5.70 -9.52
C ILE A 101 -28.94 5.54 -10.39
N GLU A 102 -29.11 4.85 -11.50
CA GLU A 102 -28.18 4.89 -12.61
C GLU A 102 -28.76 5.81 -13.69
N LEU A 103 -27.95 6.75 -14.18
CA LEU A 103 -28.30 7.65 -15.28
C LEU A 103 -27.38 7.32 -16.46
N VAL A 104 -27.94 6.83 -17.56
CA VAL A 104 -27.20 6.40 -18.76
C VAL A 104 -27.56 7.33 -19.92
N GLY A 105 -26.54 7.89 -20.56
CA GLY A 105 -26.64 8.61 -21.82
C GLY A 105 -26.42 7.67 -22.99
N ASN A 106 -27.28 7.72 -24.00
CA ASN A 106 -27.07 7.07 -25.29
C ASN A 106 -26.69 8.15 -26.30
N ASN A 107 -25.43 8.63 -26.26
CA ASN A 107 -24.96 9.78 -27.04
C ASN A 107 -25.73 11.09 -26.71
N ALA A 108 -26.13 11.26 -25.45
CA ALA A 108 -26.85 12.43 -24.97
C ALA A 108 -25.87 13.56 -24.61
N VAL A 109 -26.12 14.77 -25.13
CA VAL A 109 -25.33 15.98 -24.85
C VAL A 109 -26.07 16.85 -23.84
N LEU A 110 -25.57 16.93 -22.61
CA LEU A 110 -26.09 17.82 -21.57
C LEU A 110 -25.33 19.14 -21.63
N LYS A 111 -26.06 20.27 -21.67
CA LYS A 111 -25.49 21.60 -21.89
C LYS A 111 -25.86 22.59 -20.78
N GLY A 112 -24.90 23.02 -19.98
CA GLY A 112 -25.15 23.81 -18.76
C GLY A 112 -23.87 24.19 -18.01
N TYR A 113 -24.02 24.90 -16.88
CA TYR A 113 -22.89 25.33 -16.02
C TYR A 113 -22.74 24.49 -14.74
N LYS A 114 -23.85 23.94 -14.24
CA LYS A 114 -23.94 23.04 -13.08
C LYS A 114 -25.16 22.16 -13.31
N MET A 115 -24.94 20.87 -13.59
CA MET A 115 -25.97 20.02 -14.16
C MET A 115 -26.55 19.05 -13.14
N PHE A 116 -25.69 18.37 -12.39
CA PHE A 116 -26.09 17.43 -11.35
C PHE A 116 -25.54 17.82 -9.98
N THR A 117 -26.36 17.58 -8.95
CA THR A 117 -25.93 17.58 -7.56
C THR A 117 -26.29 16.23 -6.96
N ILE A 118 -25.30 15.49 -6.49
CA ILE A 118 -25.44 14.27 -5.71
C ILE A 118 -25.19 14.69 -4.26
N SER A 119 -26.22 14.68 -3.41
CA SER A 119 -26.12 15.21 -2.05
C SER A 119 -26.81 14.29 -1.04
N SER A 120 -26.09 13.83 -0.02
CA SER A 120 -26.60 12.84 0.95
C SER A 120 -27.18 11.60 0.25
N ALA A 121 -26.52 11.16 -0.81
CA ALA A 121 -26.97 10.09 -1.69
C ALA A 121 -25.94 8.95 -1.77
N THR A 122 -26.43 7.77 -2.12
CA THR A 122 -25.64 6.54 -2.18
C THR A 122 -25.95 5.72 -3.43
N ASN A 123 -24.98 4.96 -3.95
CA ASN A 123 -25.18 4.08 -5.11
C ASN A 123 -25.73 4.85 -6.33
N VAL A 124 -25.01 5.88 -6.79
CA VAL A 124 -25.39 6.67 -7.98
C VAL A 124 -24.36 6.44 -9.08
N ARG A 125 -24.81 6.03 -10.26
CA ARG A 125 -23.96 5.86 -11.45
C ARG A 125 -24.36 6.86 -12.54
N ILE A 126 -23.38 7.45 -13.21
CA ILE A 126 -23.57 8.35 -14.35
C ILE A 126 -22.64 7.91 -15.48
N SER A 127 -23.20 7.55 -16.63
CA SER A 127 -22.41 7.10 -17.78
C SER A 127 -22.95 7.53 -19.15
N GLY A 128 -22.09 7.53 -20.18
CA GLY A 128 -22.48 7.69 -21.58
C GLY A 128 -22.91 9.11 -22.01
N PHE A 129 -22.59 10.15 -21.23
CA PHE A 129 -22.94 11.54 -21.53
C PHE A 129 -21.77 12.36 -22.10
N GLU A 130 -22.10 13.29 -23.01
CA GLU A 130 -21.27 14.48 -23.20
C GLU A 130 -21.81 15.61 -22.31
N PHE A 131 -21.01 16.07 -21.35
CA PHE A 131 -21.28 17.27 -20.55
C PHE A 131 -20.55 18.47 -21.15
N THR A 132 -21.27 19.52 -21.56
CA THR A 132 -20.66 20.70 -22.18
C THR A 132 -21.13 22.05 -21.63
N GLY A 133 -20.22 23.00 -21.49
CA GLY A 133 -20.55 24.39 -21.17
C GLY A 133 -21.29 25.10 -22.32
N PRO A 134 -22.22 26.04 -22.06
CA PRO A 134 -23.05 26.65 -23.09
C PRO A 134 -22.35 27.78 -23.88
N ASP A 135 -21.41 27.39 -24.76
CA ASP A 135 -20.75 28.16 -25.85
C ASP A 135 -20.14 29.55 -25.55
N ALA A 136 -20.25 30.05 -24.33
CA ALA A 136 -19.58 31.25 -23.90
C ALA A 136 -18.12 30.96 -23.56
N LEU A 137 -17.23 31.91 -23.88
CA LEU A 137 -15.85 31.92 -23.37
C LEU A 137 -15.88 31.74 -21.84
N TYR A 138 -15.01 30.90 -21.29
CA TYR A 138 -15.01 30.55 -19.86
C TYR A 138 -15.06 31.77 -18.92
N GLY A 139 -14.66 32.96 -19.37
CA GLY A 139 -14.66 34.22 -18.61
C GLY A 139 -16.02 34.76 -18.14
N SER A 140 -17.17 34.33 -18.69
CA SER A 140 -18.45 35.01 -18.42
C SER A 140 -19.22 34.55 -17.17
N VAL A 141 -18.95 33.36 -16.63
CA VAL A 141 -19.62 32.82 -15.44
C VAL A 141 -18.62 32.01 -14.61
N ALA A 142 -18.32 32.46 -13.39
CA ALA A 142 -17.66 31.66 -12.37
C ALA A 142 -18.71 31.24 -11.33
N SER A 143 -18.71 29.95 -10.96
CA SER A 143 -19.71 29.31 -10.11
C SER A 143 -19.12 28.66 -8.86
N GLY A 144 -17.84 28.26 -8.90
CA GLY A 144 -17.20 27.48 -7.84
C GLY A 144 -17.86 26.11 -7.62
N SER A 145 -18.57 25.58 -8.61
CA SER A 145 -19.24 24.28 -8.62
C SER A 145 -18.80 23.46 -9.84
N GLY A 146 -19.00 22.15 -9.80
CA GLY A 146 -18.78 21.29 -10.95
C GLY A 146 -19.97 21.23 -11.90
N LEU A 147 -19.72 20.67 -13.08
CA LEU A 147 -20.80 20.14 -13.93
C LEU A 147 -21.58 19.05 -13.17
N ILE A 148 -20.85 18.26 -12.38
CA ILE A 148 -21.37 17.35 -11.34
C ILE A 148 -20.74 17.74 -9.99
N ASP A 149 -21.57 18.10 -9.01
CA ASP A 149 -21.17 18.20 -7.60
C ASP A 149 -21.56 16.92 -6.86
N ILE A 150 -20.64 16.36 -6.06
CA ILE A 150 -20.86 15.24 -5.14
C ILE A 150 -20.61 15.76 -3.72
N VAL A 151 -21.58 15.60 -2.82
CA VAL A 151 -21.53 16.15 -1.46
C VAL A 151 -22.13 15.19 -0.44
N ASN A 152 -21.43 14.92 0.66
CA ASN A 152 -21.93 14.04 1.72
C ASN A 152 -22.43 12.67 1.21
N SER A 153 -21.73 12.07 0.24
CA SER A 153 -22.28 10.95 -0.57
C SER A 153 -21.30 9.78 -0.67
N LYS A 154 -21.82 8.56 -0.87
CA LYS A 154 -21.03 7.32 -0.86
C LYS A 154 -21.33 6.38 -2.01
N ASN A 155 -20.33 5.62 -2.49
CA ASN A 155 -20.46 4.68 -3.61
C ASN A 155 -21.06 5.37 -4.86
N ILE A 156 -20.31 6.32 -5.42
CA ILE A 156 -20.72 7.10 -6.58
C ILE A 156 -19.75 6.81 -7.73
N LEU A 157 -20.30 6.47 -8.89
CA LEU A 157 -19.55 6.04 -10.06
C LEU A 157 -19.82 6.95 -11.25
N ILE A 158 -18.78 7.65 -11.73
CA ILE A 158 -18.82 8.52 -12.90
C ILE A 158 -17.92 7.89 -13.96
N GLU A 159 -18.46 7.41 -15.08
CA GLU A 159 -17.69 6.63 -16.06
C GLU A 159 -18.17 6.71 -17.51
N GLY A 160 -17.27 6.55 -18.49
CA GLY A 160 -17.65 6.57 -19.90
C GLY A 160 -18.29 7.90 -20.33
N ASN A 161 -17.91 9.02 -19.71
CA ASN A 161 -18.43 10.35 -20.02
C ASN A 161 -17.37 11.27 -20.63
N THR A 162 -17.82 12.23 -21.44
CA THR A 162 -16.98 13.29 -22.00
C THR A 162 -17.39 14.64 -21.41
N PHE A 163 -16.56 15.23 -20.56
CA PHE A 163 -16.70 16.59 -20.05
C PHE A 163 -15.92 17.55 -20.94
N ARG A 164 -16.55 18.61 -21.47
CA ARG A 164 -15.86 19.60 -22.32
C ARG A 164 -16.32 21.05 -22.18
N ASN A 165 -15.44 21.98 -22.54
CA ASN A 165 -15.73 23.42 -22.63
C ASN A 165 -16.33 24.04 -21.35
N PHE A 166 -15.82 23.70 -20.16
CA PHE A 166 -16.29 24.21 -18.88
C PHE A 166 -15.27 25.11 -18.17
N ARG A 167 -15.73 26.06 -17.32
CA ARG A 167 -14.82 26.98 -16.61
C ARG A 167 -14.20 26.37 -15.36
N ASP A 168 -15.04 25.84 -14.47
CA ASP A 168 -14.66 25.50 -13.11
C ASP A 168 -14.30 24.01 -13.03
N TYR A 169 -15.12 23.20 -12.36
CA TYR A 169 -14.86 21.76 -12.18
C TYR A 169 -15.64 20.91 -13.19
N GLY A 170 -15.07 19.78 -13.61
CA GLY A 170 -15.82 18.72 -14.28
C GLY A 170 -16.65 17.96 -13.23
N VAL A 171 -15.95 17.20 -12.40
CA VAL A 171 -16.50 16.57 -11.18
C VAL A 171 -15.88 17.22 -9.94
N ASN A 172 -16.73 17.58 -8.97
CA ASN A 172 -16.33 18.24 -7.72
C ASN A 172 -16.87 17.47 -6.52
N VAL A 173 -15.99 16.75 -5.83
CA VAL A 173 -16.29 15.97 -4.62
C VAL A 173 -16.12 16.87 -3.40
N ALA A 174 -17.14 17.63 -3.04
CA ALA A 174 -17.06 18.69 -2.03
C ALA A 174 -17.72 18.31 -0.69
N VAL A 175 -17.36 19.02 0.38
CA VAL A 175 -18.07 18.96 1.66
C VAL A 175 -18.53 20.34 2.08
N SER A 176 -19.76 20.44 2.58
CA SER A 176 -20.41 21.70 2.97
C SER A 176 -20.49 21.92 4.49
N SER A 177 -20.09 20.94 5.30
CA SER A 177 -19.96 21.03 6.75
C SER A 177 -18.83 20.12 7.23
N THR A 178 -18.44 20.24 8.50
CA THR A 178 -17.45 19.36 9.14
C THR A 178 -17.99 17.96 9.47
N SER A 179 -19.31 17.76 9.38
CA SER A 179 -19.98 16.46 9.58
C SER A 179 -20.26 15.73 8.28
N HIS A 180 -19.79 16.24 7.14
CA HIS A 180 -19.97 15.61 5.83
C HIS A 180 -18.67 14.92 5.39
N SER A 181 -18.79 13.71 4.85
CA SER A 181 -17.71 12.96 4.19
C SER A 181 -18.13 12.57 2.76
N ASN A 182 -17.18 12.30 1.89
CA ASN A 182 -17.46 11.55 0.66
C ASN A 182 -16.63 10.27 0.65
N GLU A 183 -17.23 9.15 0.30
CA GLU A 183 -16.64 7.82 0.48
C GLU A 183 -16.83 6.98 -0.79
N GLN A 184 -15.81 6.22 -1.22
CA GLN A 184 -15.94 5.30 -2.36
C GLN A 184 -16.48 6.02 -3.61
N ILE A 185 -15.76 7.06 -4.04
CA ILE A 185 -16.11 7.83 -5.24
C ILE A 185 -15.17 7.40 -6.36
N SER A 186 -15.73 6.76 -7.38
CA SER A 186 -15.00 6.27 -8.54
C SER A 186 -15.30 7.15 -9.75
N ILE A 187 -14.25 7.72 -10.33
CA ILE A 187 -14.29 8.52 -11.55
C ILE A 187 -13.34 7.81 -12.53
N ARG A 188 -13.88 7.02 -13.46
CA ARG A 188 -13.08 6.15 -14.33
C ARG A 188 -13.47 6.19 -15.80
N ASP A 189 -12.54 6.01 -16.73
CA ASP A 189 -12.85 5.96 -18.18
C ASP A 189 -13.63 7.20 -18.68
N ASN A 190 -13.25 8.41 -18.22
CA ASN A 190 -13.85 9.66 -18.69
C ASN A 190 -12.83 10.52 -19.46
N GLU A 191 -13.33 11.36 -20.37
CA GLU A 191 -12.56 12.41 -21.03
C GLU A 191 -12.90 13.79 -20.44
N PHE A 192 -11.90 14.56 -20.01
CA PHE A 192 -12.01 15.96 -19.60
C PHE A 192 -11.22 16.82 -20.58
N LEU A 193 -11.91 17.53 -21.48
CA LEU A 193 -11.31 18.19 -22.65
C LEU A 193 -11.60 19.69 -22.65
N ASP A 194 -10.60 20.52 -22.93
CA ASP A 194 -10.77 21.98 -23.11
C ASP A 194 -11.55 22.63 -21.95
N TYR A 195 -10.89 22.86 -20.82
CA TYR A 195 -11.56 23.45 -19.64
C TYR A 195 -10.70 24.49 -18.92
N GLY A 196 -11.28 25.18 -17.94
CA GLY A 196 -10.71 26.40 -17.34
C GLY A 196 -10.03 26.26 -15.97
N TYR A 197 -10.39 25.26 -15.15
CA TYR A 197 -9.84 25.12 -13.79
C TYR A 197 -9.42 23.69 -13.48
N ALA A 198 -10.30 22.76 -13.09
CA ALA A 198 -9.91 21.40 -12.72
C ALA A 198 -10.85 20.35 -13.33
N GLY A 199 -10.30 19.23 -13.82
CA GLY A 199 -11.12 18.13 -14.34
C GLY A 199 -11.85 17.43 -13.20
N VAL A 200 -11.07 16.94 -12.24
CA VAL A 200 -11.57 16.41 -10.96
C VAL A 200 -11.01 17.22 -9.79
N MET A 201 -11.90 17.59 -8.87
CA MET A 201 -11.55 18.19 -7.58
C MET A 201 -12.02 17.29 -6.45
N ILE A 202 -11.07 16.75 -5.69
CA ILE A 202 -11.31 15.96 -4.49
C ILE A 202 -11.24 16.89 -3.28
N GLY A 203 -12.35 17.03 -2.56
CA GLY A 203 -12.43 17.82 -1.35
C GLY A 203 -11.77 17.15 -0.15
N LYS A 204 -11.58 17.93 0.90
CA LYS A 204 -11.28 17.47 2.26
C LYS A 204 -12.39 16.56 2.80
N GLN A 205 -12.08 15.73 3.80
CA GLN A 205 -12.99 14.70 4.34
C GLN A 205 -13.49 13.73 3.26
N SER A 206 -12.64 13.41 2.28
CA SER A 206 -12.92 12.36 1.30
C SER A 206 -12.09 11.11 1.62
N TYR A 207 -12.67 9.93 1.47
CA TYR A 207 -12.08 8.66 1.86
C TYR A 207 -12.30 7.61 0.76
N GLN A 208 -11.28 6.82 0.40
CA GLN A 208 -11.33 5.85 -0.72
C GLN A 208 -11.86 6.50 -2.01
N ILE A 209 -11.05 7.37 -2.61
CA ILE A 209 -11.40 8.09 -3.85
C ILE A 209 -10.54 7.59 -4.99
N TYR A 210 -11.17 7.15 -6.07
CA TYR A 210 -10.55 6.52 -7.22
C TYR A 210 -10.73 7.43 -8.44
N VAL A 211 -9.64 7.98 -8.94
CA VAL A 211 -9.59 8.69 -10.23
C VAL A 211 -8.69 7.89 -11.13
N GLU A 212 -9.29 7.06 -11.99
CA GLU A 212 -8.57 6.02 -12.72
C GLU A 212 -8.85 6.03 -14.21
N ASP A 213 -7.87 5.71 -15.06
CA ASP A 213 -8.12 5.46 -16.48
C ASP A 213 -8.80 6.63 -17.24
N ASN A 214 -8.69 7.88 -16.74
CA ASN A 214 -9.28 9.06 -17.38
C ASN A 214 -8.28 9.79 -18.26
N THR A 215 -8.79 10.51 -19.26
CA THR A 215 -8.03 11.47 -20.07
C THR A 215 -8.35 12.91 -19.67
N PHE A 216 -7.35 13.74 -19.43
CA PHE A 216 -7.45 15.19 -19.18
C PHE A 216 -6.60 15.93 -20.21
N LYS A 217 -7.20 16.75 -21.08
CA LYS A 217 -6.50 17.44 -22.18
C LYS A 217 -6.89 18.92 -22.28
N ASN A 218 -5.90 19.76 -22.64
CA ASN A 218 -6.05 21.20 -22.89
C ASN A 218 -6.54 21.98 -21.67
N ILE A 219 -5.80 21.84 -20.57
CA ILE A 219 -6.11 22.34 -19.23
C ILE A 219 -5.78 23.84 -19.15
N ASN A 220 -6.82 24.67 -19.09
CA ASN A 220 -6.74 26.14 -19.00
C ASN A 220 -5.86 26.80 -20.08
N THR A 221 -5.85 26.24 -21.29
CA THR A 221 -5.13 26.77 -22.47
C THR A 221 -5.56 28.18 -22.88
N ARG A 222 -6.74 28.63 -22.43
CA ARG A 222 -7.24 30.01 -22.62
C ARG A 222 -6.84 30.98 -21.49
N ALA A 223 -6.05 30.53 -20.51
CA ALA A 223 -5.52 31.31 -19.38
C ALA A 223 -6.58 32.14 -18.61
N VAL A 224 -7.73 31.52 -18.30
CA VAL A 224 -8.91 32.17 -17.70
C VAL A 224 -8.94 32.14 -16.17
N ASN A 225 -8.15 31.26 -15.56
CA ASN A 225 -7.86 31.21 -14.12
C ASN A 225 -6.34 31.27 -13.92
N GLY A 226 -5.89 31.71 -12.75
CA GLY A 226 -4.46 31.77 -12.40
C GLY A 226 -3.85 30.40 -12.08
N ASN A 227 -4.66 29.49 -11.53
CA ASN A 227 -4.34 28.10 -11.25
C ASN A 227 -5.21 27.19 -12.12
N ALA A 228 -4.77 25.96 -12.38
CA ALA A 228 -5.54 24.92 -13.06
C ALA A 228 -4.92 23.53 -12.83
N TYR A 229 -5.71 22.48 -13.00
CA TYR A 229 -5.37 21.13 -12.57
C TYR A 229 -5.97 20.08 -13.53
N GLY A 230 -5.31 18.95 -13.71
CA GLY A 230 -5.96 17.71 -14.13
C GLY A 230 -6.85 17.22 -13.00
N ILE A 231 -6.17 16.83 -11.92
CA ILE A 231 -6.75 16.30 -10.68
C ILE A 231 -6.17 17.11 -9.52
N ALA A 232 -7.00 17.55 -8.58
CA ALA A 232 -6.58 18.27 -7.38
C ALA A 232 -7.20 17.68 -6.10
N VAL A 233 -6.41 17.57 -5.03
CA VAL A 233 -6.87 17.18 -3.68
C VAL A 233 -6.77 18.36 -2.72
N ALA A 234 -7.90 18.75 -2.15
CA ALA A 234 -7.98 19.81 -1.15
C ALA A 234 -7.46 19.36 0.21
N LYS A 235 -6.76 20.27 0.89
CA LYS A 235 -6.27 20.06 2.25
C LYS A 235 -7.37 20.04 3.30
N GLY A 236 -7.14 19.25 4.34
CA GLY A 236 -7.81 19.38 5.63
C GLY A 236 -7.43 20.68 6.37
N SER A 237 -7.95 20.82 7.59
CA SER A 237 -7.67 21.91 8.53
C SER A 237 -7.96 21.45 9.96
N ASN A 238 -7.76 22.31 10.96
CA ASN A 238 -8.14 22.03 12.35
C ASN A 238 -9.62 21.65 12.56
N SER A 239 -10.50 21.97 11.59
CA SER A 239 -11.95 21.69 11.68
C SER A 239 -12.45 20.66 10.67
N TYR A 240 -11.64 20.31 9.67
CA TYR A 240 -12.00 19.38 8.61
C TYR A 240 -10.89 18.35 8.46
N LYS A 241 -11.20 17.05 8.64
CA LYS A 241 -10.19 16.00 8.48
C LYS A 241 -9.50 16.10 7.12
N HIS A 242 -8.24 15.70 7.08
CA HIS A 242 -7.58 15.40 5.82
C HIS A 242 -8.32 14.28 5.09
N SER A 243 -8.15 14.23 3.77
CA SER A 243 -8.65 13.12 2.96
C SER A 243 -7.66 11.97 3.00
N GLU A 244 -8.14 10.74 2.85
CA GLU A 244 -7.35 9.52 3.04
C GLU A 244 -7.68 8.48 1.97
N TYR A 245 -6.71 7.64 1.62
CA TYR A 245 -6.84 6.58 0.59
C TYR A 245 -7.27 7.15 -0.77
N ILE A 246 -6.39 7.94 -1.37
CA ILE A 246 -6.64 8.65 -2.62
C ILE A 246 -5.82 7.99 -3.74
N TYR A 247 -6.52 7.33 -4.66
CA TYR A 247 -5.96 6.58 -5.77
C TYR A 247 -6.09 7.39 -7.06
N ILE A 248 -4.96 7.77 -7.63
CA ILE A 248 -4.85 8.47 -8.91
C ILE A 248 -4.02 7.56 -9.82
N ARG A 249 -4.68 6.73 -10.64
CA ARG A 249 -4.02 5.63 -11.35
C ARG A 249 -4.31 5.59 -12.85
N HIS A 250 -3.33 5.26 -13.68
CA HIS A 250 -3.52 5.03 -15.13
C HIS A 250 -4.15 6.20 -15.92
N ASN A 251 -4.09 7.45 -15.41
CA ASN A 251 -4.67 8.59 -16.11
C ASN A 251 -3.69 9.20 -17.13
N TRP A 252 -4.23 9.81 -18.19
CA TRP A 252 -3.50 10.65 -19.13
C TRP A 252 -3.81 12.12 -18.87
N ILE A 253 -2.84 12.89 -18.33
CA ILE A 253 -2.97 14.33 -18.09
C ILE A 253 -2.06 15.07 -19.07
N GLU A 254 -2.60 15.96 -19.90
CA GLU A 254 -1.85 16.63 -20.94
C GLU A 254 -2.20 18.12 -21.10
N ASN A 255 -1.15 18.93 -21.33
CA ASN A 255 -1.23 20.33 -21.73
C ASN A 255 -1.93 21.22 -20.66
N SER A 256 -1.31 21.29 -19.47
CA SER A 256 -1.56 22.31 -18.42
C SER A 256 -0.42 23.35 -18.40
N PRO A 257 -0.36 24.29 -19.38
CA PRO A 257 0.82 25.12 -19.60
C PRO A 257 1.09 26.15 -18.50
N ILE A 258 0.13 26.41 -17.60
CA ILE A 258 0.25 27.48 -16.59
C ILE A 258 0.39 27.00 -15.13
N TRP A 259 0.05 25.75 -14.82
CA TRP A 259 -0.08 25.26 -13.44
C TRP A 259 0.07 23.72 -13.35
N GLU A 260 -0.52 23.07 -12.35
CA GLU A 260 -0.35 21.65 -12.07
C GLU A 260 -1.04 20.69 -13.07
N GLY A 261 -0.51 19.47 -13.16
CA GLY A 261 -1.18 18.29 -13.74
C GLY A 261 -1.96 17.52 -12.67
N ILE A 262 -1.24 16.97 -11.69
CA ILE A 262 -1.79 16.37 -10.47
C ILE A 262 -1.31 17.22 -9.28
N ASP A 263 -2.23 17.62 -8.40
CA ASP A 263 -1.94 18.35 -7.16
C ASP A 263 -2.62 17.71 -5.94
N SER A 264 -1.93 17.69 -4.81
CA SER A 264 -2.51 17.40 -3.50
C SER A 264 -2.02 18.41 -2.48
N HIS A 265 -2.93 19.14 -1.85
CA HIS A 265 -2.59 20.13 -0.82
C HIS A 265 -2.44 19.53 0.60
N GLY A 266 -2.52 18.21 0.74
CA GLY A 266 -2.35 17.47 2.00
C GLY A 266 -3.45 16.43 2.21
N ALA A 267 -3.06 15.15 2.19
CA ALA A 267 -3.89 13.97 2.41
C ALA A 267 -2.99 12.83 2.91
N ASN A 268 -3.56 11.81 3.55
CA ASN A 268 -2.87 10.56 3.94
C ASN A 268 -3.11 9.48 2.90
N HIS A 269 -2.22 8.48 2.78
CA HIS A 269 -2.36 7.34 1.88
C HIS A 269 -2.70 7.77 0.44
N VAL A 270 -1.77 8.49 -0.20
CA VAL A 270 -1.94 9.05 -1.55
C VAL A 270 -1.14 8.24 -2.55
N TYR A 271 -1.83 7.56 -3.46
CA TYR A 271 -1.26 6.65 -4.45
C TYR A 271 -1.39 7.27 -5.85
N ILE A 272 -0.29 7.81 -6.38
CA ILE A 272 -0.19 8.37 -7.73
C ILE A 272 0.59 7.37 -8.58
N GLN A 273 -0.10 6.47 -9.28
CA GLN A 273 0.52 5.29 -9.89
C GLN A 273 0.26 5.17 -11.39
N ASN A 274 1.27 4.83 -12.18
CA ASN A 274 1.12 4.48 -13.60
C ASN A 274 0.46 5.56 -14.48
N ASN A 275 0.51 6.84 -14.10
CA ASN A 275 -0.09 7.94 -14.88
C ASN A 275 0.88 8.47 -15.94
N THR A 276 0.33 8.93 -17.06
CA THR A 276 1.05 9.76 -18.04
C THR A 276 0.74 11.23 -17.78
N VAL A 277 1.78 12.06 -17.54
CA VAL A 277 1.64 13.50 -17.33
C VAL A 277 2.54 14.27 -18.30
N LEU A 278 1.95 14.89 -19.31
CA LEU A 278 2.63 15.54 -20.43
C LEU A 278 2.38 17.03 -20.45
N ASN A 279 3.42 17.80 -20.75
CA ASN A 279 3.33 19.21 -21.11
C ASN A 279 2.71 20.14 -20.02
N CYS A 280 2.73 19.71 -18.76
CA CYS A 280 2.29 20.49 -17.60
C CYS A 280 3.42 21.35 -17.02
N LYS A 281 3.10 22.54 -16.48
CA LYS A 281 4.09 23.42 -15.86
C LYS A 281 4.68 22.81 -14.58
N VAL A 282 3.84 22.17 -13.78
CA VAL A 282 4.21 21.33 -12.63
C VAL A 282 3.49 19.99 -12.83
N PRO A 283 4.15 18.91 -13.27
CA PRO A 283 3.44 17.67 -13.60
C PRO A 283 2.76 17.02 -12.40
N ILE A 284 3.50 16.72 -11.33
CA ILE A 284 2.97 16.10 -10.10
C ILE A 284 3.43 16.90 -8.88
N ALA A 285 2.49 17.34 -8.05
CA ALA A 285 2.75 17.99 -6.78
C ALA A 285 1.95 17.37 -5.63
N VAL A 286 2.61 17.10 -4.52
CA VAL A 286 2.02 16.72 -3.23
C VAL A 286 2.63 17.67 -2.20
N SER A 287 1.85 18.65 -1.73
CA SER A 287 2.33 19.72 -0.86
C SER A 287 1.44 19.97 0.34
N TYR A 288 1.92 19.67 1.55
CA TYR A 288 1.21 20.01 2.77
C TYR A 288 1.56 21.42 3.24
N GLN A 289 0.56 22.30 3.28
CA GLN A 289 0.72 23.70 3.69
C GLN A 289 -0.40 24.12 4.64
N THR A 290 -0.10 24.32 5.92
CA THR A 290 -1.09 24.80 6.91
C THR A 290 -0.67 26.10 7.58
N ASN A 291 -1.62 27.04 7.66
CA ASN A 291 -1.48 28.26 8.47
C ASN A 291 -1.95 28.03 9.92
N GLU A 292 -2.39 26.80 10.22
CA GLU A 292 -3.00 26.36 11.46
C GLU A 292 -2.04 25.35 12.13
N GLY A 293 -1.26 25.79 13.11
CA GLY A 293 -0.15 25.03 13.70
C GLY A 293 -0.54 24.02 14.78
N SER A 294 -1.67 23.32 14.62
CA SER A 294 -2.19 22.40 15.64
C SER A 294 -2.86 21.14 15.07
N TYR A 295 -2.57 20.77 13.81
CA TYR A 295 -2.92 19.43 13.35
C TYR A 295 -1.94 18.42 14.00
N PRO A 296 -2.44 17.37 14.69
CA PRO A 296 -1.65 16.67 15.71
C PRO A 296 -0.60 15.70 15.14
N LEU A 297 -0.78 15.24 13.90
CA LEU A 297 0.10 14.27 13.25
C LEU A 297 0.64 14.82 11.92
N PRO A 298 1.87 14.45 11.52
CA PRO A 298 2.32 14.67 10.14
C PRO A 298 1.46 13.85 9.19
N VAL A 299 1.24 14.37 7.98
CA VAL A 299 0.60 13.61 6.89
C VAL A 299 1.59 12.58 6.32
N HIS A 300 1.11 11.40 5.94
CA HIS A 300 1.95 10.24 5.68
C HIS A 300 1.50 9.39 4.48
N ASP A 301 2.37 8.44 4.10
CA ASP A 301 2.14 7.40 3.09
C ASP A 301 1.85 7.96 1.70
N ILE A 302 2.89 8.54 1.08
CA ILE A 302 2.83 9.11 -0.26
C ILE A 302 3.59 8.19 -1.23
N VAL A 303 2.84 7.51 -2.09
CA VAL A 303 3.36 6.55 -3.07
C VAL A 303 3.20 7.12 -4.48
N ILE A 304 4.32 7.40 -5.14
CA ILE A 304 4.37 7.94 -6.50
C ILE A 304 5.20 6.98 -7.35
N THR A 305 4.55 6.05 -8.05
CA THR A 305 5.26 4.95 -8.74
C THR A 305 4.81 4.71 -10.18
N GLY A 306 5.71 4.23 -11.04
CA GLY A 306 5.37 3.83 -12.41
C GLY A 306 4.91 4.97 -13.35
N ASN A 307 5.01 6.24 -12.96
CA ASN A 307 4.47 7.35 -13.75
C ASN A 307 5.44 7.76 -14.89
N TYR A 308 4.87 8.21 -16.01
CA TYR A 308 5.61 8.83 -17.11
C TYR A 308 5.37 10.34 -17.13
N VAL A 309 6.40 11.13 -16.83
CA VAL A 309 6.34 12.59 -16.78
C VAL A 309 7.19 13.18 -17.91
N LYS A 310 6.60 14.05 -18.75
CA LYS A 310 7.35 14.79 -19.77
C LYS A 310 7.05 16.28 -19.79
N GLY A 311 8.12 17.08 -19.85
CA GLY A 311 8.05 18.53 -19.85
C GLY A 311 7.65 19.21 -21.15
N ASN A 312 7.08 20.41 -21.02
CA ASN A 312 6.69 21.25 -22.15
C ASN A 312 7.85 22.15 -22.60
N MET A 313 8.70 21.61 -23.47
CA MET A 313 9.86 22.34 -24.00
C MET A 313 9.50 23.51 -24.94
N ASP A 314 8.27 23.52 -25.48
CA ASP A 314 7.76 24.56 -26.40
C ASP A 314 6.91 25.63 -25.68
N SER A 315 6.75 25.54 -24.36
CA SER A 315 5.94 26.47 -23.59
C SER A 315 6.59 27.86 -23.48
N PRO A 316 5.84 28.96 -23.69
CA PRO A 316 6.31 30.30 -23.34
C PRO A 316 6.34 30.53 -21.81
N TYR A 317 5.78 29.62 -21.02
CA TYR A 317 5.80 29.66 -19.56
C TYR A 317 6.93 28.79 -19.02
N LYS A 318 7.68 29.33 -18.06
CA LYS A 318 8.75 28.60 -17.37
C LYS A 318 8.21 27.36 -16.66
N GLN A 319 8.74 26.20 -17.02
CA GLN A 319 8.42 24.94 -16.38
C GLN A 319 9.17 24.78 -15.05
N HIS A 320 8.57 24.09 -14.08
CA HIS A 320 9.20 23.66 -12.84
C HIS A 320 9.71 22.20 -12.97
N SER A 321 10.07 21.59 -11.85
CA SER A 321 10.40 20.15 -11.72
C SER A 321 9.25 19.22 -12.13
N GLY A 322 9.56 17.93 -12.28
CA GLY A 322 8.59 16.88 -12.61
C GLY A 322 7.72 16.45 -11.44
N ILE A 323 8.35 16.05 -10.33
CA ILE A 323 7.67 15.54 -9.13
C ILE A 323 8.08 16.37 -7.91
N HIS A 324 7.09 16.92 -7.20
CA HIS A 324 7.26 17.72 -5.99
C HIS A 324 6.58 17.04 -4.80
N VAL A 325 7.34 16.62 -3.78
CA VAL A 325 6.82 16.23 -2.46
C VAL A 325 7.30 17.24 -1.43
N LEU A 326 6.38 18.03 -0.89
CA LEU A 326 6.63 19.31 -0.26
C LEU A 326 5.92 19.40 1.11
N GLY A 327 6.52 18.83 2.15
CA GLY A 327 6.02 18.91 3.51
C GLY A 327 6.25 20.28 4.17
N ALA A 328 5.98 20.33 5.48
CA ALA A 328 6.26 21.40 6.45
C ALA A 328 6.15 22.88 6.01
N ARG A 329 5.32 23.23 5.02
CA ARG A 329 5.10 24.63 4.67
C ARG A 329 4.24 25.33 5.73
N ASN A 330 4.70 26.53 6.10
CA ASN A 330 4.13 27.40 7.14
C ASN A 330 4.25 26.77 8.54
N TYR A 331 3.19 26.21 9.13
CA TYR A 331 3.25 25.54 10.45
C TYR A 331 3.07 24.01 10.38
N ALA A 332 3.13 23.43 9.18
CA ALA A 332 3.03 22.00 8.96
C ALA A 332 4.23 21.23 9.54
N GLN A 333 4.02 19.93 9.81
CA GLN A 333 5.09 18.96 10.05
C GLN A 333 5.63 18.39 8.71
N PRO A 334 6.80 17.73 8.69
CA PRO A 334 7.32 17.01 7.52
C PRO A 334 6.36 15.91 7.03
N TYR A 335 6.40 15.55 5.74
CA TYR A 335 5.77 14.29 5.30
C TYR A 335 6.58 13.10 5.84
N THR A 336 5.92 12.01 6.22
CA THR A 336 6.59 10.75 6.61
C THR A 336 6.20 9.59 5.71
N ASN A 337 7.11 8.62 5.56
CA ASN A 337 6.95 7.43 4.72
C ASN A 337 6.61 7.77 3.26
N ILE A 338 7.60 8.28 2.52
CA ILE A 338 7.46 8.57 1.09
C ILE A 338 8.07 7.45 0.24
N ASN A 339 7.44 7.12 -0.88
CA ASN A 339 7.97 6.18 -1.88
C ASN A 339 7.83 6.81 -3.27
N VAL A 340 8.95 7.16 -3.89
CA VAL A 340 8.99 7.74 -5.25
C VAL A 340 9.85 6.84 -6.12
N SER A 341 9.26 5.82 -6.75
CA SER A 341 10.03 4.72 -7.37
C SER A 341 9.50 4.25 -8.72
N GLY A 342 10.39 3.85 -9.62
CA GLY A 342 10.00 3.35 -10.94
C GLY A 342 9.33 4.38 -11.84
N ASN A 343 9.63 5.69 -11.69
CA ASN A 343 9.07 6.73 -12.56
C ASN A 343 10.03 7.11 -13.70
N THR A 344 9.49 7.50 -14.85
CA THR A 344 10.24 8.08 -15.97
C THR A 344 9.99 9.57 -16.04
N ILE A 345 11.04 10.40 -15.98
CA ILE A 345 10.95 11.87 -15.96
C ILE A 345 11.84 12.46 -17.06
N VAL A 346 11.21 13.11 -18.04
CA VAL A 346 11.83 13.55 -19.30
C VAL A 346 11.67 15.05 -19.51
N ASP A 347 12.77 15.74 -19.84
CA ASP A 347 12.78 17.14 -20.32
C ASP A 347 12.14 18.19 -19.37
N VAL A 348 12.03 17.91 -18.07
CA VAL A 348 11.51 18.88 -17.07
C VAL A 348 12.56 19.91 -16.64
N ASN A 349 12.14 20.97 -15.93
CA ASN A 349 12.96 22.05 -15.37
C ASN A 349 13.95 22.76 -16.34
N SER A 350 13.84 22.57 -17.66
CA SER A 350 14.91 22.93 -18.61
C SER A 350 15.11 24.45 -18.85
N TRP A 351 14.26 25.33 -18.30
CA TRP A 351 14.25 26.77 -18.62
C TRP A 351 13.97 27.70 -17.41
N LEU A 352 14.83 27.63 -16.39
CA LEU A 352 15.08 28.69 -15.39
C LEU A 352 13.88 29.20 -14.56
N VAL A 353 13.53 28.53 -13.47
CA VAL A 353 13.03 29.21 -12.25
C VAL A 353 14.04 29.07 -11.11
N SER A 354 14.63 27.89 -10.98
CA SER A 354 15.53 27.44 -9.92
C SER A 354 16.27 26.18 -10.41
N ASP A 355 17.38 25.82 -9.75
CA ASP A 355 18.08 24.54 -9.96
C ASP A 355 17.36 23.38 -9.21
N ASP A 356 16.03 23.46 -9.04
CA ASP A 356 15.28 22.57 -8.16
C ASP A 356 15.29 21.10 -8.63
N GLY A 357 15.31 20.85 -9.94
CA GLY A 357 15.62 19.53 -10.51
C GLY A 357 14.42 18.70 -11.00
N ALA A 358 14.54 17.38 -11.07
CA ALA A 358 13.51 16.46 -11.57
C ALA A 358 12.52 16.05 -10.47
N ILE A 359 13.06 15.50 -9.38
CA ILE A 359 12.34 15.09 -8.16
C ILE A 359 12.77 16.03 -7.04
N VAL A 360 11.80 16.64 -6.36
CA VAL A 360 12.04 17.54 -5.23
C VAL A 360 11.37 16.98 -4.00
N LEU A 361 12.17 16.51 -3.04
CA LEU A 361 11.71 16.13 -1.71
C LEU A 361 12.10 17.25 -0.76
N ARG A 362 11.12 18.03 -0.31
CA ARG A 362 11.34 19.06 0.71
C ARG A 362 10.53 18.77 1.96
N ASP A 363 11.20 18.91 3.11
CA ASP A 363 10.59 18.73 4.43
C ASP A 363 9.92 17.35 4.55
N VAL A 364 10.72 16.28 4.38
CA VAL A 364 10.28 14.88 4.48
C VAL A 364 11.16 14.12 5.49
N ASN A 365 10.63 13.05 6.09
CA ASN A 365 11.33 12.22 7.05
C ASN A 365 10.95 10.74 6.88
N GLY A 366 11.89 9.91 6.44
CA GLY A 366 11.66 8.49 6.17
C GLY A 366 11.08 8.25 4.77
N GLY A 367 11.71 7.35 4.02
CA GLY A 367 11.23 6.92 2.71
C GLY A 367 12.32 6.52 1.71
N ILE A 368 11.89 6.24 0.49
CA ILE A 368 12.72 5.70 -0.58
C ILE A 368 12.51 6.44 -1.92
N VAL A 369 13.61 6.61 -2.67
CA VAL A 369 13.63 7.05 -4.06
C VAL A 369 14.41 6.03 -4.87
N ASP A 370 13.71 5.09 -5.49
CA ASP A 370 14.30 3.88 -6.07
C ASP A 370 14.01 3.71 -7.56
N ASN A 371 15.01 3.33 -8.35
CA ASN A 371 14.86 2.92 -9.75
C ASN A 371 14.07 3.92 -10.62
N ASN A 372 14.30 5.23 -10.50
CA ASN A 372 13.70 6.23 -11.40
C ASN A 372 14.62 6.52 -12.60
N LEU A 373 14.03 6.68 -13.79
CA LEU A 373 14.73 7.13 -15.00
C LEU A 373 14.56 8.65 -15.18
N ILE A 374 15.64 9.41 -15.04
CA ILE A 374 15.66 10.87 -15.11
C ILE A 374 16.54 11.29 -16.30
N THR A 375 15.94 11.96 -17.30
CA THR A 375 16.68 12.35 -18.51
C THR A 375 16.27 13.72 -19.07
N GLY A 376 17.24 14.47 -19.59
CA GLY A 376 17.00 15.78 -20.20
C GLY A 376 16.66 16.89 -19.20
N VAL A 377 16.93 16.71 -17.90
CA VAL A 377 16.45 17.63 -16.86
C VAL A 377 17.42 18.79 -16.62
N GLY A 378 16.87 19.98 -16.40
CA GLY A 378 17.67 21.17 -16.06
C GLY A 378 18.16 21.22 -14.60
N GLY A 379 19.45 21.46 -14.41
CA GLY A 379 20.09 21.66 -13.09
C GLY A 379 20.38 20.35 -12.36
N THR A 380 19.43 19.92 -11.53
CA THR A 380 19.59 18.79 -10.58
C THR A 380 18.72 17.60 -10.98
N GLY A 381 19.16 16.37 -10.70
CA GLY A 381 18.33 15.17 -10.81
C GLY A 381 17.32 15.08 -9.66
N ILE A 382 17.81 14.74 -8.47
CA ILE A 382 17.02 14.60 -7.24
C ILE A 382 17.46 15.68 -6.23
N ASN A 383 16.53 16.40 -5.62
CA ASN A 383 16.83 17.47 -4.69
C ASN A 383 16.18 17.23 -3.33
N LEU A 384 17.02 17.12 -2.31
CA LEU A 384 16.70 16.81 -0.92
C LEU A 384 16.87 18.09 -0.08
N LEU A 385 15.76 18.75 0.22
CA LEU A 385 15.73 20.01 0.94
C LEU A 385 15.16 19.78 2.35
N ASN A 386 15.97 19.88 3.40
CA ASN A 386 15.52 19.59 4.76
C ASN A 386 14.82 18.20 4.88
N ALA A 387 15.38 17.21 4.18
CA ALA A 387 14.91 15.83 4.12
C ALA A 387 15.80 14.90 4.96
N ASP A 388 15.19 13.96 5.70
CA ASP A 388 15.85 13.07 6.67
C ASP A 388 15.50 11.59 6.43
N ASN A 389 16.40 10.69 6.83
CA ASN A 389 16.19 9.24 6.87
C ASN A 389 15.71 8.64 5.52
N LEU A 390 16.28 9.11 4.42
CA LEU A 390 15.96 8.62 3.06
C LEU A 390 16.97 7.59 2.57
N VAL A 391 16.49 6.68 1.71
CA VAL A 391 17.32 5.83 0.84
C VAL A 391 17.11 6.27 -0.61
N VAL A 392 18.20 6.65 -1.30
CA VAL A 392 18.17 7.04 -2.73
C VAL A 392 19.02 6.04 -3.51
N GLN A 393 18.37 5.17 -4.29
CA GLN A 393 19.04 4.02 -4.89
C GLN A 393 18.60 3.67 -6.31
N ASN A 394 19.48 2.98 -7.06
CA ASN A 394 19.19 2.42 -8.39
C ASN A 394 18.72 3.41 -9.48
N ASN A 395 18.73 4.73 -9.22
CA ASN A 395 18.20 5.72 -10.16
C ASN A 395 19.16 5.90 -11.35
N ASP A 396 18.63 6.06 -12.56
CA ASP A 396 19.38 6.39 -13.77
C ASP A 396 19.21 7.88 -14.09
N ILE A 397 20.23 8.67 -13.79
CA ILE A 397 20.22 10.14 -13.88
C ILE A 397 21.20 10.59 -14.96
N GLN A 398 20.66 10.98 -16.13
CA GLN A 398 21.45 11.24 -17.31
C GLN A 398 20.96 12.46 -18.11
N SER A 399 21.77 12.91 -19.07
CA SER A 399 21.47 14.03 -19.97
C SER A 399 21.00 15.31 -19.26
N LEU A 400 21.57 15.61 -18.10
CA LEU A 400 21.27 16.86 -17.36
C LEU A 400 21.73 18.09 -18.17
N LYS A 401 20.96 19.17 -18.07
CA LYS A 401 21.20 20.43 -18.79
C LYS A 401 21.65 21.50 -17.81
N GLN A 402 22.79 22.12 -18.07
CA GLN A 402 23.32 23.19 -17.22
C GLN A 402 22.40 24.42 -17.23
N ILE A 403 22.11 24.98 -16.05
CA ILE A 403 21.29 26.19 -15.89
C ILE A 403 22.10 27.38 -15.36
N SER A 404 22.47 27.37 -14.07
CA SER A 404 23.14 28.52 -13.41
C SER A 404 24.43 28.18 -12.66
N GLY A 405 24.66 26.90 -12.39
CA GLY A 405 25.87 26.36 -11.78
C GLY A 405 26.23 25.00 -12.36
N TYR A 406 26.88 24.14 -11.57
CA TYR A 406 27.13 22.74 -11.92
C TYR A 406 25.84 21.91 -11.94
N THR A 407 25.75 20.92 -12.82
CA THR A 407 24.70 19.90 -12.78
C THR A 407 24.96 18.93 -11.64
N LYS A 408 23.90 18.44 -11.00
CA LYS A 408 24.01 17.56 -9.82
C LYS A 408 23.10 16.36 -9.98
N GLY A 409 23.60 15.16 -9.73
CA GLY A 409 22.79 13.97 -9.64
C GLY A 409 21.80 14.09 -8.48
N ILE A 410 22.36 14.29 -7.28
CA ILE A 410 21.62 14.48 -6.03
C ILE A 410 22.09 15.76 -5.32
N GLU A 411 21.20 16.71 -5.06
CA GLU A 411 21.49 17.89 -4.23
C GLU A 411 20.91 17.73 -2.82
N MET A 412 21.68 18.12 -1.81
CA MET A 412 21.27 18.13 -0.39
C MET A 412 21.44 19.55 0.16
N SER A 413 20.37 20.20 0.62
CA SER A 413 20.38 21.64 0.90
C SER A 413 19.67 22.09 2.19
N ALA A 414 19.95 23.34 2.57
CA ALA A 414 20.03 23.83 3.96
C ALA A 414 19.02 23.27 5.00
N VAL A 415 19.58 22.99 6.18
CA VAL A 415 19.00 22.12 7.20
C VAL A 415 18.86 22.86 8.54
N ARG A 416 17.81 22.57 9.33
CA ARG A 416 17.66 23.15 10.69
C ARG A 416 18.41 22.39 11.79
N LYS A 417 18.82 21.15 11.50
CA LYS A 417 19.58 20.22 12.35
C LYS A 417 20.48 19.35 11.45
N SER A 418 21.25 18.41 12.00
CA SER A 418 21.89 17.36 11.17
C SER A 418 20.85 16.35 10.65
N PHE A 419 21.11 15.76 9.49
CA PHE A 419 20.26 14.75 8.84
C PHE A 419 21.06 13.54 8.36
N SER A 420 20.38 12.41 8.18
CA SER A 420 20.93 11.17 7.61
C SER A 420 20.34 10.84 6.24
N THR A 421 21.13 10.24 5.34
CA THR A 421 20.66 9.70 4.05
C THR A 421 21.59 8.59 3.57
N THR A 422 21.04 7.54 2.97
CA THR A 422 21.82 6.50 2.26
C THR A 422 21.69 6.73 0.76
N ILE A 423 22.82 6.77 0.05
CA ILE A 423 22.88 6.88 -1.41
C ILE A 423 23.60 5.65 -1.94
N ARG A 424 23.01 4.96 -2.92
CA ARG A 424 23.40 3.59 -3.26
C ARG A 424 23.15 3.19 -4.72
N ASP A 425 24.14 2.59 -5.38
CA ASP A 425 23.98 1.92 -6.70
C ASP A 425 23.28 2.80 -7.78
N ASN A 426 23.39 4.14 -7.71
CA ASN A 426 22.79 5.03 -8.72
C ASN A 426 23.71 5.14 -9.96
N LYS A 427 23.11 5.35 -11.12
CA LYS A 427 23.80 5.52 -12.41
C LYS A 427 23.75 6.99 -12.80
N PHE A 428 24.91 7.57 -13.10
CA PHE A 428 25.03 8.96 -13.51
C PHE A 428 25.63 9.04 -14.92
N GLY A 429 24.97 9.76 -15.82
CA GLY A 429 25.46 10.02 -17.17
C GLY A 429 26.57 11.09 -17.18
N SER A 430 27.40 11.10 -18.22
CA SER A 430 28.56 12.02 -18.38
C SER A 430 28.22 13.53 -18.47
N SER A 431 26.96 13.89 -18.26
CA SER A 431 26.42 15.26 -18.17
C SER A 431 26.25 15.74 -16.73
N VAL A 432 26.55 14.89 -15.75
CA VAL A 432 26.41 15.15 -14.31
C VAL A 432 27.78 15.59 -13.77
N ASP A 433 27.92 16.84 -13.34
CA ASP A 433 29.19 17.39 -12.84
C ASP A 433 29.51 16.92 -11.39
N TYR A 434 28.50 16.53 -10.61
CA TYR A 434 28.62 15.94 -9.27
C TYR A 434 27.54 14.88 -9.07
N HIS A 435 27.89 13.66 -8.66
CA HIS A 435 26.92 12.63 -8.31
C HIS A 435 26.09 13.04 -7.10
N GLY A 436 26.74 13.63 -6.08
CA GLY A 436 26.06 14.24 -4.93
C GLY A 436 26.73 15.53 -4.46
N TYR A 437 25.94 16.51 -4.03
CA TYR A 437 26.49 17.80 -3.57
C TYR A 437 25.68 18.41 -2.42
N ALA A 438 26.36 18.89 -1.37
CA ALA A 438 25.74 19.69 -0.31
C ALA A 438 26.24 21.13 -0.21
N ASN A 439 25.32 22.07 -0.08
CA ASN A 439 25.64 23.49 0.13
C ASN A 439 26.18 23.74 1.55
N SER A 440 27.00 24.79 1.74
CA SER A 440 27.60 25.12 3.03
C SER A 440 26.56 25.44 4.10
N GLY A 441 26.61 24.74 5.23
CA GLY A 441 25.64 24.84 6.33
C GLY A 441 25.96 23.88 7.47
N ASN A 442 24.94 23.30 8.11
CA ASN A 442 25.15 22.15 9.01
C ASN A 442 25.35 20.86 8.19
N THR A 443 25.92 19.86 8.83
CA THR A 443 26.34 18.59 8.20
C THR A 443 25.16 17.73 7.73
N TYR A 444 25.20 17.31 6.48
CA TYR A 444 24.52 16.11 6.01
C TYR A 444 25.44 14.89 6.23
N TYR A 445 24.95 13.91 6.98
CA TYR A 445 25.63 12.62 7.11
C TYR A 445 25.10 11.68 6.02
N THR A 446 26.01 11.21 5.16
CA THR A 446 25.64 10.42 3.99
C THR A 446 26.42 9.14 3.98
N THR A 447 25.71 8.01 4.00
CA THR A 447 26.30 6.69 3.74
C THR A 447 26.24 6.43 2.24
N LEU A 448 27.41 6.33 1.63
CA LEU A 448 27.61 5.96 0.23
C LEU A 448 27.85 4.46 0.14
N ILE A 449 27.05 3.74 -0.66
CA ILE A 449 27.19 2.30 -0.88
C ILE A 449 27.35 2.04 -2.38
N ASN A 450 28.51 1.49 -2.79
CA ASN A 450 28.86 1.26 -4.20
C ASN A 450 28.89 2.55 -5.06
N GLU A 451 29.15 3.69 -4.44
CA GLU A 451 29.17 5.03 -5.05
C GLU A 451 30.58 5.62 -5.04
N GLU A 452 31.00 6.27 -6.13
CA GLU A 452 32.36 6.85 -6.21
C GLU A 452 32.50 8.12 -5.38
N ARG A 453 33.23 8.04 -4.26
CA ARG A 453 33.49 9.17 -3.34
C ARG A 453 34.01 10.45 -4.04
N SER A 454 34.80 10.32 -5.12
CA SER A 454 35.37 11.43 -5.90
C SER A 454 34.31 12.43 -6.36
N GLU A 455 33.15 11.91 -6.74
CA GLU A 455 32.06 12.64 -7.40
C GLU A 455 31.08 13.27 -6.40
N PHE A 456 31.34 13.14 -5.09
CA PHE A 456 30.54 13.71 -4.01
C PHE A 456 31.24 14.92 -3.37
N GLY A 457 30.58 16.08 -3.43
CA GLY A 457 31.17 17.38 -3.08
C GLY A 457 30.42 18.21 -2.04
N GLY A 458 31.04 19.33 -1.65
CA GLY A 458 30.43 20.30 -0.74
C GLY A 458 30.56 19.94 0.73
N SER A 459 29.53 20.25 1.54
CA SER A 459 29.53 20.06 3.00
C SER A 459 28.93 18.73 3.46
N LEU A 460 29.23 17.65 2.72
CA LEU A 460 28.85 16.28 3.06
C LEU A 460 29.83 15.67 4.08
N SER A 461 29.32 14.94 5.07
CA SER A 461 30.10 14.01 5.90
C SER A 461 29.87 12.60 5.38
N LEU A 462 30.83 12.10 4.60
CA LEU A 462 30.72 10.84 3.87
C LEU A 462 31.24 9.66 4.70
N ASN A 463 30.34 8.72 5.00
CA ASN A 463 30.67 7.34 5.32
C ASN A 463 30.64 6.54 4.01
N VAL A 464 31.70 5.79 3.66
CA VAL A 464 31.79 5.07 2.39
C VAL A 464 31.90 3.58 2.66
N GLN A 465 31.02 2.81 2.04
CA GLN A 465 30.86 1.38 2.23
C GLN A 465 30.69 0.68 0.88
N THR A 466 30.87 -0.64 0.88
CA THR A 466 30.60 -1.53 -0.25
C THR A 466 29.73 -2.66 0.24
N ALA A 467 28.68 -3.02 -0.50
CA ALA A 467 27.79 -4.12 -0.15
C ALA A 467 27.16 -4.74 -1.41
N PRO A 468 26.73 -6.02 -1.39
CA PRO A 468 26.07 -6.65 -2.53
C PRO A 468 24.85 -5.84 -2.97
N THR A 469 24.76 -5.48 -4.25
CA THR A 469 23.66 -4.69 -4.83
C THR A 469 22.30 -5.28 -4.39
N PRO A 470 21.31 -4.45 -4.00
CA PRO A 470 20.02 -4.95 -3.50
C PRO A 470 19.28 -5.77 -4.56
N ALA A 471 18.22 -6.46 -4.14
CA ALA A 471 17.23 -6.97 -5.09
C ALA A 471 16.71 -5.84 -6.01
N GLU A 472 16.40 -6.17 -7.26
CA GLU A 472 15.82 -5.22 -8.21
C GLU A 472 14.51 -4.62 -7.66
N SER A 473 14.26 -3.36 -8.02
CA SER A 473 13.02 -2.67 -7.64
C SER A 473 11.79 -3.42 -8.11
N SER A 474 10.74 -3.43 -7.27
CA SER A 474 9.45 -4.02 -7.62
C SER A 474 8.69 -3.26 -8.72
N VAL A 475 9.12 -2.04 -9.08
CA VAL A 475 8.50 -1.21 -10.13
C VAL A 475 9.55 -0.69 -11.10
N ASN A 476 9.36 -0.95 -12.38
CA ASN A 476 10.25 -0.50 -13.45
C ASN A 476 9.75 0.79 -14.14
N PRO A 477 10.63 1.74 -14.48
CA PRO A 477 10.29 2.92 -15.27
C PRO A 477 9.59 2.60 -16.59
N PRO A 478 8.42 3.18 -16.88
CA PRO A 478 7.78 3.03 -18.18
C PRO A 478 8.63 3.74 -19.26
N LEU A 479 9.17 3.00 -20.23
CA LEU A 479 10.01 3.59 -21.29
C LEU A 479 9.20 4.41 -22.31
N THR A 480 7.90 4.16 -22.40
CA THR A 480 6.93 4.90 -23.22
C THR A 480 5.77 5.36 -22.34
N PRO A 481 5.06 6.46 -22.69
CA PRO A 481 3.88 6.88 -21.95
C PRO A 481 2.83 5.74 -21.90
N PRO A 482 2.41 5.26 -20.72
CA PRO A 482 1.26 4.37 -20.60
C PRO A 482 -0.03 5.12 -21.00
N GLU A 483 -0.83 4.51 -21.86
CA GLU A 483 -2.19 4.97 -22.17
C GLU A 483 -3.16 4.54 -21.05
N PRO A 484 -4.29 5.24 -20.86
CA PRO A 484 -5.37 4.77 -19.99
C PRO A 484 -5.90 3.40 -20.42
N ARG A 485 -6.35 2.56 -19.48
CA ARG A 485 -7.00 1.30 -19.83
C ARG A 485 -8.38 1.59 -20.44
N THR A 486 -8.74 0.87 -21.50
CA THR A 486 -10.10 0.88 -22.03
C THR A 486 -10.99 -0.04 -21.19
N SER A 487 -12.32 0.14 -21.28
CA SER A 487 -13.34 -0.75 -20.69
C SER A 487 -13.12 -2.24 -20.92
N ASP A 488 -12.46 -2.58 -22.03
CA ASP A 488 -12.29 -3.95 -22.54
C ASP A 488 -10.96 -4.59 -22.12
N ASN A 489 -10.08 -3.85 -21.42
CA ASN A 489 -8.71 -4.27 -21.13
C ASN A 489 -8.63 -5.05 -19.80
N THR A 490 -8.53 -6.37 -19.86
CA THR A 490 -8.75 -7.29 -18.73
C THR A 490 -7.49 -7.75 -17.96
N ASP A 491 -6.33 -7.13 -18.21
CA ASP A 491 -5.08 -7.46 -17.52
C ASP A 491 -4.93 -6.72 -16.17
N GLY A 492 -5.11 -7.45 -15.06
CA GLY A 492 -4.80 -7.01 -13.69
C GLY A 492 -5.94 -6.23 -13.00
N PRO A 493 -6.02 -6.25 -11.65
CA PRO A 493 -7.23 -5.91 -10.92
C PRO A 493 -7.64 -4.44 -11.12
N VAL A 494 -8.69 -4.23 -11.90
CA VAL A 494 -9.63 -3.14 -11.69
C VAL A 494 -10.41 -3.50 -10.42
N PHE A 495 -10.38 -2.65 -9.40
CA PHE A 495 -11.30 -2.79 -8.27
C PHE A 495 -12.71 -2.48 -8.77
N GLU A 496 -13.44 -3.53 -9.14
CA GLU A 496 -14.86 -3.46 -9.47
C GLU A 496 -15.64 -2.99 -8.24
N PRO A 497 -16.45 -1.91 -8.32
CA PRO A 497 -17.30 -1.50 -7.21
C PRO A 497 -18.36 -2.58 -6.98
N ILE A 498 -18.33 -3.20 -5.79
CA ILE A 498 -19.19 -4.36 -5.48
C ILE A 498 -20.67 -3.95 -5.62
N SER A 499 -21.33 -4.59 -6.59
CA SER A 499 -22.75 -4.38 -6.87
C SER A 499 -23.62 -5.17 -5.89
N GLY A 500 -24.08 -4.50 -4.84
CA GLY A 500 -25.08 -5.01 -3.89
C GLY A 500 -26.32 -4.13 -3.86
N SER A 501 -27.52 -4.71 -4.00
CA SER A 501 -28.78 -3.97 -3.89
C SER A 501 -29.97 -4.92 -3.63
N PRO A 502 -31.01 -4.50 -2.89
CA PRO A 502 -30.93 -3.86 -1.57
C PRO A 502 -31.84 -4.58 -0.55
N GLY A 503 -31.41 -4.65 0.71
CA GLY A 503 -32.09 -5.44 1.76
C GLY A 503 -32.28 -4.73 3.10
N ILE A 504 -32.87 -3.52 3.09
CA ILE A 504 -32.93 -2.56 4.23
C ILE A 504 -31.54 -1.98 4.52
N SER A 505 -31.41 -0.66 4.38
CA SER A 505 -30.19 0.08 4.66
C SER A 505 -30.48 1.12 5.75
N ASP A 506 -30.47 0.70 7.01
CA ASP A 506 -30.27 1.65 8.09
C ASP A 506 -28.75 1.87 8.28
N SER A 507 -28.36 3.09 8.61
CA SER A 507 -26.98 3.41 8.99
C SER A 507 -26.72 3.25 10.48
N ASN A 508 -27.77 3.06 11.29
CA ASN A 508 -27.70 2.85 12.73
C ASN A 508 -28.71 1.78 13.15
N ILE A 509 -28.27 0.54 13.31
CA ILE A 509 -29.08 -0.52 13.94
C ILE A 509 -28.78 -0.54 15.43
N SER A 510 -29.79 -0.84 16.24
CA SER A 510 -29.62 -1.16 17.66
C SER A 510 -30.16 -2.54 17.98
N ILE A 511 -29.48 -3.25 18.87
CA ILE A 511 -29.93 -4.51 19.45
C ILE A 511 -29.92 -4.39 20.98
N SER A 512 -31.02 -4.81 21.62
CA SER A 512 -31.26 -4.66 23.06
C SER A 512 -32.04 -5.83 23.64
N ARG A 513 -31.84 -6.09 24.94
CA ARG A 513 -32.68 -7.02 25.72
C ARG A 513 -33.92 -6.31 26.24
N GLU A 514 -35.11 -6.83 25.93
CA GLU A 514 -36.40 -6.29 26.41
C GLU A 514 -37.31 -7.42 26.90
N ALA A 515 -37.74 -7.38 28.16
CA ALA A 515 -38.81 -8.25 28.72
C ALA A 515 -38.69 -9.78 28.45
N GLY A 516 -37.48 -10.32 28.29
CA GLY A 516 -37.24 -11.74 28.00
C GLY A 516 -37.12 -12.08 26.51
N SER A 517 -37.04 -11.08 25.64
CA SER A 517 -36.68 -11.19 24.23
C SER A 517 -35.48 -10.31 23.88
N THR A 518 -34.90 -10.58 22.72
CA THR A 518 -33.92 -9.72 22.05
C THR A 518 -34.63 -8.98 20.95
N VAL A 519 -34.46 -7.66 20.95
CA VAL A 519 -35.15 -6.74 20.06
C VAL A 519 -34.11 -6.02 19.21
N VAL A 520 -34.36 -5.96 17.90
CA VAL A 520 -33.53 -5.23 16.93
C VAL A 520 -34.38 -4.09 16.39
N LYS A 521 -33.86 -2.87 16.47
CA LYS A 521 -34.52 -1.65 16.01
C LYS A 521 -33.62 -0.86 15.07
N THR A 522 -34.24 -0.32 14.03
CA THR A 522 -33.70 0.79 13.21
C THR A 522 -33.35 2.01 14.06
N GLY A 523 -32.57 2.93 13.51
CA GLY A 523 -32.23 4.21 14.15
C GLY A 523 -33.43 5.14 14.31
N ASN A 524 -34.53 4.85 13.62
CA ASN A 524 -35.82 5.54 13.81
C ASN A 524 -36.74 4.89 14.85
N GLY A 525 -36.39 3.70 15.38
CA GLY A 525 -37.13 2.97 16.40
C GLY A 525 -38.13 1.92 15.89
N GLU A 526 -38.24 1.72 14.57
CA GLU A 526 -38.98 0.60 13.96
C GLU A 526 -38.32 -0.76 14.31
N GLU A 527 -39.15 -1.70 14.76
CA GLU A 527 -38.74 -3.04 15.19
C GLU A 527 -38.55 -3.98 13.98
N ILE A 528 -37.33 -4.46 13.78
CA ILE A 528 -36.92 -5.37 12.69
C ILE A 528 -37.04 -6.83 13.15
N TYR A 529 -36.74 -7.09 14.42
CA TYR A 529 -36.85 -8.40 15.05
C TYR A 529 -37.23 -8.24 16.52
N ASN A 530 -38.06 -9.15 17.01
CA ASN A 530 -38.36 -9.33 18.43
C ASN A 530 -38.64 -10.81 18.68
N GLY A 531 -37.78 -11.45 19.46
CA GLY A 531 -37.85 -12.89 19.69
C GLY A 531 -36.76 -13.40 20.62
N SER A 532 -36.75 -14.70 20.89
CA SER A 532 -35.89 -15.31 21.92
C SER A 532 -34.58 -15.91 21.40
N SER A 533 -34.16 -15.61 20.16
CA SER A 533 -32.95 -16.18 19.57
C SER A 533 -31.96 -15.06 19.21
N ASP A 534 -30.81 -15.09 19.88
CA ASP A 534 -29.76 -14.09 19.68
C ASP A 534 -29.05 -14.28 18.34
N ASP A 535 -28.78 -15.53 17.91
CA ASP A 535 -28.27 -15.83 16.57
C ASP A 535 -29.11 -15.15 15.47
N VAL A 536 -30.44 -15.27 15.57
CA VAL A 536 -31.36 -14.66 14.60
C VAL A 536 -31.43 -13.15 14.75
N ALA A 537 -31.39 -12.61 15.98
CA ALA A 537 -31.39 -11.17 16.24
C ALA A 537 -30.12 -10.50 15.69
N VAL A 538 -28.94 -11.00 16.06
CA VAL A 538 -27.65 -10.47 15.58
C VAL A 538 -27.55 -10.64 14.06
N SER A 539 -27.89 -11.81 13.51
CA SER A 539 -27.92 -11.99 12.06
C SER A 539 -28.94 -11.09 11.36
N ALA A 540 -30.05 -10.71 12.01
CA ALA A 540 -31.01 -9.74 11.47
C ALA A 540 -30.46 -8.31 11.50
N ALA A 541 -29.77 -7.94 12.59
CA ALA A 541 -29.10 -6.65 12.72
C ALA A 541 -28.01 -6.46 11.67
N ILE A 542 -27.10 -7.43 11.52
CA ILE A 542 -26.02 -7.42 10.51
C ILE A 542 -26.58 -7.44 9.07
N ARG A 543 -27.74 -8.08 8.83
CA ARG A 543 -28.38 -8.02 7.51
C ARG A 543 -29.04 -6.68 7.22
N ALA A 544 -29.58 -5.99 8.23
CA ALA A 544 -30.32 -4.73 8.09
C ALA A 544 -29.45 -3.46 8.14
N VAL A 545 -28.20 -3.57 8.57
CA VAL A 545 -27.15 -2.60 8.25
C VAL A 545 -26.57 -2.93 6.88
N GLU A 546 -26.51 -1.96 5.98
CA GLU A 546 -25.79 -2.12 4.70
C GLU A 546 -24.41 -1.44 4.76
N GLN A 547 -24.33 -0.38 5.56
CA GLN A 547 -23.11 0.33 5.95
C GLN A 547 -23.43 1.17 7.19
N GLY A 548 -22.46 1.39 8.08
CA GLY A 548 -22.66 2.15 9.32
C GLY A 548 -22.70 1.27 10.57
N THR A 549 -23.34 1.77 11.62
CA THR A 549 -23.13 1.27 13.00
C THR A 549 -24.21 0.28 13.43
N VAL A 550 -23.82 -0.79 14.13
CA VAL A 550 -24.71 -1.67 14.90
C VAL A 550 -24.35 -1.57 16.37
N THR A 551 -25.22 -0.91 17.15
CA THR A 551 -25.02 -0.72 18.60
C THR A 551 -25.71 -1.81 19.41
N PHE A 552 -24.93 -2.61 20.12
CA PHE A 552 -25.40 -3.57 21.09
C PHE A 552 -25.49 -2.89 22.45
N ARG A 553 -26.72 -2.76 22.95
CA ARG A 553 -26.96 -2.23 24.30
C ARG A 553 -26.56 -3.26 25.35
N GLU A 554 -26.31 -2.78 26.57
CA GLU A 554 -25.95 -3.56 27.75
C GLU A 554 -26.72 -4.89 27.86
N GLY A 555 -25.98 -5.98 28.06
CA GLY A 555 -26.52 -7.33 28.24
C GLY A 555 -25.69 -8.41 27.55
N THR A 556 -25.90 -9.65 27.97
CA THR A 556 -25.32 -10.85 27.32
C THR A 556 -26.15 -11.25 26.11
N TYR A 557 -25.53 -11.69 25.02
CA TYR A 557 -26.15 -12.27 23.83
C TYR A 557 -25.43 -13.59 23.51
N VAL A 558 -26.18 -14.70 23.42
CA VAL A 558 -25.59 -16.05 23.32
C VAL A 558 -25.65 -16.54 21.87
N LEU A 559 -24.50 -16.64 21.22
CA LEU A 559 -24.36 -17.01 19.82
C LEU A 559 -23.90 -18.47 19.69
N SER A 560 -24.75 -19.29 19.08
CA SER A 560 -24.47 -20.70 18.80
C SER A 560 -23.81 -20.92 17.43
N SER A 561 -23.74 -19.87 16.61
CA SER A 561 -23.19 -19.91 15.25
C SER A 561 -22.50 -18.60 14.86
N ALA A 562 -21.51 -18.70 13.97
CA ALA A 562 -20.76 -17.55 13.46
C ALA A 562 -21.62 -16.63 12.60
N VAL A 563 -21.58 -15.33 12.90
CA VAL A 563 -22.24 -14.30 12.11
C VAL A 563 -21.22 -13.69 11.16
N SER A 564 -21.40 -13.91 9.86
CA SER A 564 -20.61 -13.25 8.83
C SER A 564 -20.95 -11.76 8.77
N LEU A 565 -19.92 -10.91 8.81
CA LEU A 565 -20.05 -9.47 8.69
C LEU A 565 -20.01 -9.03 7.21
N LYS A 566 -20.35 -7.77 6.98
CA LYS A 566 -20.25 -7.08 5.68
C LYS A 566 -19.18 -6.00 5.76
N SER A 567 -18.65 -5.58 4.60
CA SER A 567 -17.82 -4.39 4.49
C SER A 567 -18.55 -3.12 4.96
N ASN A 568 -17.80 -2.11 5.40
CA ASN A 568 -18.30 -0.79 5.83
C ASN A 568 -19.19 -0.81 7.08
N VAL A 569 -18.99 -1.74 8.00
CA VAL A 569 -19.81 -1.89 9.23
C VAL A 569 -18.97 -1.62 10.47
N GLU A 570 -19.51 -0.80 11.37
CA GLU A 570 -18.98 -0.59 12.73
C GLU A 570 -19.88 -1.32 13.74
N LEU A 571 -19.33 -2.20 14.56
CA LEU A 571 -20.02 -2.81 15.68
C LEU A 571 -19.59 -2.10 16.97
N ILE A 572 -20.55 -1.63 17.76
CA ILE A 572 -20.30 -0.99 19.07
C ILE A 572 -21.04 -1.76 20.16
N GLY A 573 -20.30 -2.28 21.13
CA GLY A 573 -20.84 -2.71 22.42
C GLY A 573 -20.91 -1.54 23.40
N GLU A 574 -22.07 -1.37 24.05
CA GLU A 574 -22.25 -0.50 25.22
C GLU A 574 -22.36 -1.40 26.46
N ASN A 575 -21.23 -1.97 26.92
CA ASN A 575 -21.20 -3.06 27.91
C ASN A 575 -21.99 -4.30 27.46
N ALA A 576 -21.88 -4.65 26.17
CA ALA A 576 -22.50 -5.84 25.61
C ALA A 576 -21.55 -7.05 25.70
N THR A 577 -22.03 -8.16 26.27
CA THR A 577 -21.28 -9.44 26.29
C THR A 577 -21.77 -10.33 25.15
N LEU A 578 -20.87 -10.81 24.30
CA LEU A 578 -21.14 -11.82 23.28
C LEU A 578 -20.57 -13.15 23.77
N GLU A 579 -21.45 -14.08 24.15
CA GLU A 579 -21.08 -15.40 24.65
C GLU A 579 -21.20 -16.44 23.54
N GLY A 580 -20.14 -17.19 23.26
CA GLY A 580 -20.14 -18.19 22.19
C GLY A 580 -18.74 -18.60 21.72
N TYR A 581 -18.66 -19.06 20.48
CA TYR A 581 -17.40 -19.45 19.84
C TYR A 581 -17.48 -19.19 18.34
N ASN A 582 -16.42 -18.62 17.72
CA ASN A 582 -16.46 -18.10 16.36
C ASN A 582 -17.68 -17.20 16.20
N ILE A 583 -17.63 -16.04 16.84
CA ILE A 583 -18.76 -15.12 16.98
C ILE A 583 -18.92 -14.29 15.71
N PHE A 584 -17.83 -13.70 15.22
CA PHE A 584 -17.82 -12.92 13.99
C PHE A 584 -16.85 -13.48 12.96
N ARG A 585 -17.27 -13.44 11.69
CA ARG A 585 -16.44 -13.82 10.55
C ARG A 585 -16.39 -12.69 9.52
N LEU A 586 -15.20 -12.15 9.31
CA LEU A 586 -14.87 -11.23 8.23
C LEU A 586 -14.27 -12.10 7.12
N ASN A 587 -14.90 -12.11 5.94
CA ASN A 587 -14.48 -12.93 4.81
C ASN A 587 -14.80 -12.19 3.51
N ASP A 588 -13.79 -11.82 2.74
CA ASP A 588 -13.92 -10.99 1.53
C ASP A 588 -14.55 -9.61 1.82
N VAL A 589 -14.17 -8.96 2.93
CA VAL A 589 -14.74 -7.67 3.39
C VAL A 589 -13.68 -6.59 3.63
N SER A 590 -14.12 -5.33 3.65
CA SER A 590 -13.26 -4.17 3.95
C SER A 590 -13.93 -3.12 4.83
N ASN A 591 -13.16 -2.29 5.55
CA ASN A 591 -13.70 -1.27 6.45
C ASN A 591 -14.66 -1.83 7.51
N VAL A 592 -14.15 -2.72 8.37
CA VAL A 592 -14.91 -3.29 9.49
C VAL A 592 -14.29 -2.89 10.81
N THR A 593 -15.07 -2.20 11.66
CA THR A 593 -14.65 -1.82 13.01
C THR A 593 -15.45 -2.62 14.04
N ILE A 594 -14.81 -3.15 15.08
CA ILE A 594 -15.47 -3.88 16.17
C ILE A 594 -14.93 -3.36 17.51
N LYS A 595 -15.81 -2.81 18.36
CA LYS A 595 -15.39 -2.20 19.63
C LYS A 595 -16.38 -2.22 20.77
N GLY A 596 -15.88 -2.11 22.00
CA GLY A 596 -16.69 -1.97 23.22
C GLY A 596 -17.38 -3.26 23.68
N PHE A 597 -17.00 -4.41 23.14
CA PHE A 597 -17.59 -5.71 23.49
C PHE A 597 -16.80 -6.43 24.57
N THR A 598 -17.50 -7.24 25.37
CA THR A 598 -16.89 -8.39 26.05
C THR A 598 -17.20 -9.65 25.25
N PHE A 599 -16.22 -10.28 24.63
CA PHE A 599 -16.34 -11.62 24.07
C PHE A 599 -16.05 -12.66 25.16
N SER A 600 -16.86 -13.71 25.26
CA SER A 600 -16.67 -14.75 26.27
C SER A 600 -17.00 -16.16 25.77
N GLY A 601 -16.20 -17.15 26.19
CA GLY A 601 -16.48 -18.56 25.92
C GLY A 601 -17.35 -19.21 27.02
N PRO A 602 -18.27 -20.13 26.68
CA PRO A 602 -19.01 -20.94 27.66
C PRO A 602 -18.11 -21.83 28.54
N GLU A 603 -18.26 -21.72 29.87
CA GLU A 603 -17.48 -22.46 30.87
C GLU A 603 -17.59 -23.99 30.72
N GLU A 604 -18.80 -24.53 30.50
CA GLU A 604 -19.06 -25.98 30.37
C GLU A 604 -18.31 -26.64 29.18
N GLN A 605 -17.87 -25.86 28.20
CA GLN A 605 -17.23 -26.36 26.97
C GLN A 605 -15.76 -25.96 26.82
N TYR A 606 -15.24 -25.10 27.70
CA TYR A 606 -13.85 -24.60 27.69
C TYR A 606 -12.81 -25.74 27.54
N SER A 607 -12.96 -26.83 28.28
CA SER A 607 -12.05 -28.00 28.21
C SER A 607 -12.39 -29.02 27.10
N ALA A 608 -13.62 -29.00 26.58
CA ALA A 608 -14.15 -30.03 25.67
C ALA A 608 -13.93 -29.72 24.18
N ARG A 609 -13.84 -28.43 23.81
CA ARG A 609 -13.66 -27.96 22.44
C ARG A 609 -12.19 -27.74 22.12
N ALA A 610 -11.70 -28.25 20.99
CA ALA A 610 -10.41 -27.86 20.42
C ALA A 610 -10.64 -27.55 18.93
N SER A 611 -10.48 -26.28 18.53
CA SER A 611 -10.65 -25.85 17.13
C SER A 611 -9.59 -24.83 16.74
N SER A 612 -9.53 -24.47 15.45
CA SER A 612 -8.57 -23.50 14.91
C SER A 612 -9.19 -22.14 14.58
N THR A 613 -10.36 -21.83 15.15
CA THR A 613 -11.11 -20.59 14.87
C THR A 613 -10.93 -19.56 15.98
N GLY A 614 -11.02 -18.28 15.64
CA GLY A 614 -11.12 -17.18 16.60
C GLY A 614 -12.47 -17.08 17.30
N LEU A 615 -12.56 -16.16 18.25
CA LEU A 615 -13.82 -15.47 18.55
C LEU A 615 -14.16 -14.50 17.41
N ILE A 616 -13.14 -13.92 16.76
CA ILE A 616 -13.23 -13.20 15.49
C ILE A 616 -12.30 -13.89 14.48
N ASP A 617 -12.85 -14.41 13.38
CA ASP A 617 -12.10 -14.89 12.20
C ASP A 617 -12.03 -13.77 11.14
N ILE A 618 -10.84 -13.51 10.58
CA ILE A 618 -10.60 -12.54 9.50
C ILE A 618 -9.87 -13.24 8.35
N VAL A 619 -10.49 -13.30 7.18
CA VAL A 619 -9.98 -14.00 5.99
C VAL A 619 -10.15 -13.11 4.76
N ASN A 620 -9.12 -13.00 3.93
CA ASN A 620 -9.10 -12.21 2.69
C ASN A 620 -9.77 -10.83 2.84
N SER A 621 -9.45 -10.10 3.91
CA SER A 621 -10.13 -8.86 4.29
C SER A 621 -9.13 -7.72 4.51
N GLU A 622 -9.57 -6.48 4.31
CA GLU A 622 -8.70 -5.28 4.41
C GLU A 622 -9.31 -4.15 5.26
N ASP A 623 -8.50 -3.17 5.68
CA ASP A 623 -8.95 -1.99 6.44
C ASP A 623 -9.83 -2.35 7.67
N CYS A 624 -9.39 -3.27 8.53
CA CYS A 624 -10.18 -3.72 9.69
C CYS A 624 -9.58 -3.26 11.03
N LEU A 625 -10.44 -2.82 11.94
CA LEU A 625 -10.07 -2.25 13.24
C LEU A 625 -10.78 -2.97 14.39
N ILE A 626 -10.02 -3.67 15.23
CA ILE A 626 -10.52 -4.29 16.46
C ILE A 626 -10.00 -3.45 17.63
N GLU A 627 -10.86 -2.62 18.23
CA GLU A 627 -10.46 -1.66 19.28
C GLU A 627 -11.32 -1.76 20.54
N ASP A 628 -10.76 -1.47 21.72
CA ASP A 628 -11.54 -1.30 22.97
C ASP A 628 -12.43 -2.52 23.36
N ASN A 629 -12.01 -3.76 23.10
CA ASN A 629 -12.76 -4.98 23.48
C ASN A 629 -12.07 -5.77 24.61
N VAL A 630 -12.86 -6.59 25.31
CA VAL A 630 -12.38 -7.57 26.30
C VAL A 630 -12.69 -8.98 25.80
N PHE A 631 -11.70 -9.80 25.51
CA PHE A 631 -11.83 -11.23 25.20
C PHE A 631 -11.53 -12.02 26.47
N SER A 632 -12.44 -12.91 26.90
CA SER A 632 -12.34 -13.61 28.19
C SER A 632 -12.71 -15.09 28.09
N ASN A 633 -12.11 -15.95 28.91
CA ASN A 633 -12.56 -17.34 29.12
C ASN A 633 -12.74 -18.14 27.79
N PHE A 634 -11.78 -18.06 26.88
CA PHE A 634 -11.83 -18.77 25.59
C PHE A 634 -10.64 -19.72 25.41
N ARG A 635 -10.85 -20.88 24.77
CA ARG A 635 -9.77 -21.87 24.61
C ARG A 635 -8.94 -21.70 23.34
N ASP A 636 -9.57 -21.37 22.22
CA ASP A 636 -8.94 -21.36 20.90
C ASP A 636 -8.27 -19.98 20.65
N ASN A 637 -8.44 -19.36 19.47
CA ASN A 637 -7.89 -18.03 19.20
C ASN A 637 -8.84 -16.90 19.69
N GLY A 638 -8.31 -15.74 20.06
CA GLY A 638 -9.10 -14.52 20.29
C GLY A 638 -9.48 -13.89 18.95
N VAL A 639 -8.49 -13.30 18.27
CA VAL A 639 -8.58 -12.84 16.87
C VAL A 639 -7.69 -13.70 15.98
N ASN A 640 -8.23 -14.16 14.85
CA ASN A 640 -7.60 -15.14 13.98
C ASN A 640 -7.56 -14.66 12.52
N LEU A 641 -6.36 -14.45 11.97
CA LEU A 641 -6.13 -13.93 10.63
C LEU A 641 -5.60 -15.02 9.67
N LEU A 642 -5.82 -16.30 9.96
CA LEU A 642 -5.34 -17.41 9.14
C LEU A 642 -6.01 -17.46 7.76
N THR A 643 -5.20 -17.39 6.71
CA THR A 643 -5.57 -17.62 5.31
C THR A 643 -6.04 -19.06 5.09
N THR A 644 -7.10 -19.25 4.30
CA THR A 644 -7.63 -20.56 3.90
C THR A 644 -7.16 -21.00 2.50
N SER A 645 -6.71 -20.05 1.67
CA SER A 645 -6.15 -20.28 0.33
C SER A 645 -4.97 -19.35 0.04
N VAL A 646 -4.17 -19.66 -0.99
CA VAL A 646 -3.03 -18.84 -1.45
C VAL A 646 -3.43 -17.50 -2.09
N SER A 647 -4.71 -17.32 -2.41
CA SER A 647 -5.27 -16.04 -2.88
C SER A 647 -5.83 -15.17 -1.75
N ASP A 648 -5.90 -15.69 -0.52
CA ASP A 648 -6.42 -14.95 0.63
C ASP A 648 -5.33 -14.00 1.15
N HIS A 649 -5.62 -12.70 1.19
CA HIS A 649 -4.68 -11.70 1.66
C HIS A 649 -5.34 -10.77 2.68
N ASN A 650 -4.90 -10.86 3.93
CA ASN A 650 -5.36 -9.96 5.00
C ASN A 650 -4.46 -8.72 5.03
N ARG A 651 -5.03 -7.52 4.89
CA ARG A 651 -4.27 -6.26 4.76
C ARG A 651 -4.73 -5.15 5.69
N GLN A 652 -3.83 -4.27 6.14
CA GLN A 652 -4.20 -3.06 6.91
C GLN A 652 -5.10 -3.40 8.12
N ILE A 653 -4.72 -4.41 8.90
CA ILE A 653 -5.50 -4.88 10.05
C ILE A 653 -4.87 -4.32 11.32
N THR A 654 -5.64 -3.53 12.08
CA THR A 654 -5.22 -2.98 13.36
C THR A 654 -6.01 -3.62 14.49
N ILE A 655 -5.31 -4.15 15.48
CA ILE A 655 -5.88 -4.71 16.71
C ILE A 655 -5.24 -3.92 17.86
N ARG A 656 -6.03 -3.07 18.53
CA ARG A 656 -5.49 -2.13 19.52
C ARG A 656 -6.32 -1.93 20.78
N ASN A 657 -5.66 -1.63 21.89
CA ASN A 657 -6.34 -1.31 23.17
C ASN A 657 -7.41 -2.35 23.58
N ASN A 658 -7.16 -3.64 23.30
CA ASN A 658 -8.03 -4.75 23.73
C ASN A 658 -7.41 -5.47 24.93
N GLU A 659 -8.24 -6.07 25.77
CA GLU A 659 -7.83 -6.99 26.84
C GLU A 659 -8.12 -8.44 26.42
N PHE A 660 -7.18 -9.36 26.61
CA PHE A 660 -7.32 -10.80 26.38
C PHE A 660 -7.00 -11.53 27.69
N LEU A 661 -8.01 -12.13 28.32
CA LEU A 661 -7.96 -12.61 29.69
C LEU A 661 -8.33 -14.10 29.78
N ASP A 662 -7.61 -14.86 30.60
CA ASP A 662 -7.95 -16.22 31.00
C ASP A 662 -8.23 -17.16 29.80
N PHE A 663 -7.24 -17.35 28.93
CA PHE A 663 -7.42 -18.05 27.64
C PHE A 663 -6.43 -19.18 27.37
N GLY A 664 -6.84 -20.15 26.55
CA GLY A 664 -6.16 -21.44 26.45
C GLY A 664 -5.10 -21.59 25.35
N TYR A 665 -5.14 -20.83 24.26
CA TYR A 665 -4.27 -21.05 23.10
C TYR A 665 -3.60 -19.79 22.56
N THR A 666 -4.33 -18.88 21.90
CA THR A 666 -3.70 -17.68 21.31
C THR A 666 -4.58 -16.43 21.44
N GLY A 667 -4.00 -15.30 21.85
CA GLY A 667 -4.70 -14.01 21.82
C GLY A 667 -4.93 -13.52 20.39
N VAL A 668 -3.86 -13.28 19.64
CA VAL A 668 -3.90 -12.93 18.20
C VAL A 668 -3.04 -13.89 17.37
N MET A 669 -3.67 -14.56 16.40
CA MET A 669 -3.00 -15.45 15.43
C MET A 669 -2.92 -14.76 14.06
N ILE A 670 -1.73 -14.33 13.65
CA ILE A 670 -1.48 -13.68 12.36
C ILE A 670 -1.20 -14.74 11.28
N GLY A 671 -1.93 -14.68 10.17
CA GLY A 671 -1.77 -15.59 9.05
C GLY A 671 -0.54 -15.35 8.19
N LYS A 672 -0.37 -16.24 7.21
CA LYS A 672 0.61 -16.13 6.11
C LYS A 672 0.13 -15.06 5.13
N GLN A 673 1.03 -14.48 4.33
CA GLN A 673 0.69 -13.46 3.32
C GLN A 673 -0.14 -12.27 3.86
N ALA A 674 -0.02 -11.99 5.16
CA ALA A 674 -0.66 -10.85 5.80
C ALA A 674 0.21 -9.59 5.58
N GLU A 675 -0.41 -8.44 5.34
CA GLU A 675 0.31 -7.23 4.92
C GLU A 675 -0.10 -6.04 5.80
N ASN A 676 0.86 -5.31 6.38
CA ASN A 676 0.58 -4.13 7.22
C ASN A 676 -0.36 -4.46 8.39
N ILE A 677 0.09 -5.33 9.29
CA ILE A 677 -0.67 -5.74 10.49
C ILE A 677 -0.10 -5.03 11.72
N VAL A 678 -0.96 -4.36 12.49
CA VAL A 678 -0.59 -3.59 13.67
C VAL A 678 -1.28 -4.16 14.91
N ILE A 679 -0.51 -4.69 15.85
CA ILE A 679 -0.96 -5.15 17.16
C ILE A 679 -0.38 -4.19 18.21
N GLU A 680 -1.18 -3.27 18.72
CA GLU A 680 -0.68 -2.21 19.61
C GLU A 680 -1.51 -1.93 20.87
N GLU A 681 -0.86 -1.58 21.98
CA GLU A 681 -1.56 -1.16 23.21
C GLU A 681 -2.52 -2.21 23.80
N ASN A 682 -2.44 -3.48 23.40
CA ASN A 682 -3.29 -4.56 23.94
C ASN A 682 -2.69 -5.16 25.22
N THR A 683 -3.56 -5.74 26.05
CA THR A 683 -3.19 -6.41 27.30
C THR A 683 -3.56 -7.90 27.21
N PHE A 684 -2.64 -8.80 27.51
CA PHE A 684 -2.84 -10.26 27.51
C PHE A 684 -2.48 -10.83 28.89
N ILE A 685 -3.42 -11.46 29.60
CA ILE A 685 -3.23 -11.93 30.98
C ILE A 685 -3.75 -13.36 31.14
N ASN A 686 -3.02 -14.18 31.90
CA ASN A 686 -3.37 -15.57 32.26
C ASN A 686 -3.51 -16.49 31.04
N ILE A 687 -2.40 -16.70 30.34
CA ILE A 687 -2.31 -17.51 29.13
C ILE A 687 -2.03 -18.97 29.49
N ASP A 688 -2.94 -19.85 29.09
CA ASP A 688 -3.01 -21.29 29.39
C ASP A 688 -2.63 -21.68 30.83
N VAL A 689 -3.06 -20.90 31.82
CA VAL A 689 -2.85 -21.17 33.26
C VAL A 689 -3.48 -22.49 33.74
N ASN A 690 -4.34 -23.09 32.91
CA ASN A 690 -4.96 -24.39 33.14
C ASN A 690 -4.22 -25.55 32.45
N ASN A 691 -3.13 -25.27 31.71
CA ASN A 691 -2.27 -26.22 31.01
C ASN A 691 -3.07 -27.20 30.11
N LEU A 692 -3.90 -26.63 29.24
CA LEU A 692 -4.79 -27.34 28.31
C LEU A 692 -4.15 -27.65 26.97
N ASN A 693 -3.12 -26.90 26.58
CA ASN A 693 -2.39 -27.07 25.33
C ASN A 693 -0.88 -27.24 25.61
N VAL A 694 -0.16 -27.82 24.66
CA VAL A 694 1.30 -27.97 24.77
C VAL A 694 2.06 -26.72 24.37
N HIS A 695 1.43 -25.86 23.56
CA HIS A 695 1.93 -24.55 23.13
C HIS A 695 0.80 -23.53 23.30
N SER A 696 1.14 -22.32 23.73
CA SER A 696 0.23 -21.18 23.93
C SER A 696 0.97 -19.87 23.70
N PHE A 697 0.27 -18.83 23.26
CA PHE A 697 0.86 -17.60 22.75
C PHE A 697 0.01 -16.38 23.12
N ALA A 698 0.61 -15.22 23.39
CA ALA A 698 -0.15 -13.97 23.37
C ALA A 698 -0.43 -13.56 21.92
N ILE A 699 0.65 -13.49 21.12
CA ILE A 699 0.65 -13.12 19.71
C ILE A 699 1.52 -14.13 18.96
N ALA A 700 1.03 -14.68 17.86
CA ALA A 700 1.77 -15.62 17.01
C ALA A 700 1.72 -15.19 15.52
N VAL A 701 2.84 -15.31 14.81
CA VAL A 701 2.92 -15.14 13.34
C VAL A 701 3.16 -16.49 12.67
N ALA A 702 2.15 -16.98 11.93
CA ALA A 702 2.15 -18.31 11.35
C ALA A 702 3.22 -18.49 10.26
N ARG A 703 3.84 -19.68 10.23
CA ARG A 703 4.90 -20.03 9.27
C ARG A 703 4.44 -19.98 7.82
N ALA A 704 5.26 -19.37 6.96
CA ALA A 704 5.13 -19.46 5.50
C ALA A 704 5.30 -20.91 5.00
N GLY A 705 5.20 -21.15 3.70
CA GLY A 705 5.41 -22.48 3.12
C GLY A 705 5.55 -22.42 1.60
N SER A 706 5.83 -23.55 0.95
CA SER A 706 6.18 -23.56 -0.49
C SER A 706 5.12 -22.96 -1.45
N GLU A 707 3.86 -22.83 -1.00
CA GLU A 707 2.76 -22.21 -1.75
C GLU A 707 2.36 -20.81 -1.23
N TYR A 708 2.80 -20.40 -0.04
CA TYR A 708 2.37 -19.18 0.65
C TYR A 708 3.55 -18.26 0.95
N GLN A 709 3.49 -17.00 0.52
CA GLN A 709 4.53 -16.01 0.81
C GLN A 709 4.62 -15.69 2.31
N TYR A 710 5.77 -15.15 2.74
CA TYR A 710 5.88 -14.52 4.05
C TYR A 710 4.92 -13.34 4.16
N SER A 711 4.49 -13.07 5.39
CA SER A 711 3.76 -11.84 5.71
C SER A 711 4.71 -10.63 5.68
N GLU A 712 4.20 -9.44 5.39
CA GLU A 712 4.97 -8.21 5.23
C GLU A 712 4.49 -7.13 6.21
N TYR A 713 5.41 -6.35 6.77
CA TYR A 713 5.13 -5.21 7.65
C TYR A 713 4.22 -5.57 8.84
N ILE A 714 4.79 -6.34 9.78
CA ILE A 714 4.12 -6.76 11.02
C ILE A 714 4.69 -5.93 12.18
N TYR A 715 3.81 -5.20 12.87
CA TYR A 715 4.15 -4.34 14.01
C TYR A 715 3.48 -4.86 15.28
N ILE A 716 4.27 -5.19 16.29
CA ILE A 716 3.82 -5.64 17.61
C ILE A 716 4.41 -4.69 18.65
N ARG A 717 3.64 -3.70 19.10
CA ARG A 717 4.20 -2.60 19.90
C ARG A 717 3.36 -2.15 21.09
N ASN A 718 4.01 -1.68 22.15
CA ASN A 718 3.34 -1.14 23.34
C ASN A 718 2.32 -2.09 24.01
N ASN A 719 2.39 -3.42 23.79
CA ASN A 719 1.46 -4.37 24.41
C ASN A 719 1.96 -4.81 25.79
N THR A 720 1.05 -5.14 26.70
CA THR A 720 1.35 -5.80 27.98
C THR A 720 1.00 -7.28 27.90
N ILE A 721 1.93 -8.17 28.27
CA ILE A 721 1.74 -9.62 28.30
C ILE A 721 2.14 -10.13 29.68
N GLU A 722 1.22 -10.74 30.41
CA GLU A 722 1.41 -11.21 31.79
C GLU A 722 1.00 -12.68 31.96
N ASN A 723 1.82 -13.45 32.67
CA ASN A 723 1.51 -14.81 33.14
C ASN A 723 1.17 -15.81 32.01
N ASN A 724 2.20 -16.25 31.27
CA ASN A 724 2.16 -17.48 30.47
C ASN A 724 3.20 -18.49 31.00
N PRO A 725 2.83 -19.34 31.98
CA PRO A 725 3.75 -20.32 32.54
C PRO A 725 4.02 -21.50 31.60
N GLY A 726 3.17 -21.71 30.59
CA GLY A 726 3.24 -22.87 29.69
C GLY A 726 4.29 -22.70 28.59
N TRP A 727 4.26 -21.55 27.91
CA TRP A 727 4.92 -21.39 26.60
C TRP A 727 5.33 -19.93 26.28
N GLU A 728 4.93 -19.38 25.13
CA GLU A 728 5.54 -18.19 24.52
C GLU A 728 4.70 -16.91 24.68
N GLY A 729 5.36 -15.75 24.76
CA GLY A 729 4.69 -14.45 24.78
C GLY A 729 4.38 -14.02 23.35
N ILE A 730 5.42 -13.61 22.63
CA ILE A 730 5.39 -13.33 21.20
C ILE A 730 6.14 -14.46 20.48
N ASP A 731 5.44 -15.17 19.60
CA ASP A 731 6.03 -16.14 18.67
C ASP A 731 5.98 -15.63 17.22
N SER A 732 7.00 -15.93 16.43
CA SER A 732 6.99 -15.64 15.00
C SER A 732 7.83 -16.62 14.19
N HIS A 733 7.22 -17.21 13.17
CA HIS A 733 7.90 -18.03 12.18
C HIS A 733 8.37 -17.27 10.93
N GLY A 734 8.47 -15.94 11.02
CA GLY A 734 9.06 -15.08 10.00
C GLY A 734 8.05 -14.21 9.23
N ALA A 735 8.45 -12.96 9.02
CA ALA A 735 7.77 -11.97 8.19
C ALA A 735 8.84 -11.02 7.61
N ASN A 736 8.68 -10.56 6.36
CA ASN A 736 9.70 -9.79 5.63
C ASN A 736 10.17 -8.56 6.42
N TYR A 737 9.25 -7.87 7.09
CA TYR A 737 9.54 -6.77 7.99
C TYR A 737 8.77 -7.01 9.29
N LEU A 738 9.49 -7.29 10.38
CA LEU A 738 8.93 -7.59 11.70
C LEU A 738 9.50 -6.64 12.76
N PHE A 739 8.61 -5.93 13.44
CA PHE A 739 8.95 -4.93 14.44
C PHE A 739 8.27 -5.30 15.78
N ILE A 740 9.07 -5.54 16.82
CA ILE A 740 8.61 -5.88 18.16
C ILE A 740 9.14 -4.82 19.13
N GLU A 741 8.30 -3.84 19.46
CA GLU A 741 8.77 -2.55 19.98
C GLU A 741 8.06 -2.13 21.28
N ASN A 742 8.82 -1.86 22.35
CA ASN A 742 8.31 -1.29 23.61
C ASN A 742 7.19 -2.11 24.31
N ASN A 743 7.15 -3.43 24.14
CA ASN A 743 6.19 -4.29 24.84
C ASN A 743 6.66 -4.57 26.29
N GLU A 744 5.72 -4.73 27.23
CA GLU A 744 5.96 -5.16 28.61
C GLU A 744 5.57 -6.63 28.76
N ILE A 745 6.52 -7.51 29.13
CA ILE A 745 6.31 -8.96 29.19
C ILE A 745 6.75 -9.49 30.55
N THR A 746 5.81 -9.95 31.38
CA THR A 746 6.05 -10.39 32.76
C THR A 746 5.57 -11.82 33.00
N ASP A 747 6.35 -12.62 33.74
CA ASP A 747 5.99 -14.00 34.14
C ASP A 747 5.60 -14.92 32.93
N VAL A 748 6.28 -14.75 31.80
CA VAL A 748 6.18 -15.59 30.59
C VAL A 748 7.40 -16.51 30.51
N LYS A 749 7.20 -17.81 30.23
CA LYS A 749 8.27 -18.81 30.16
C LYS A 749 9.26 -18.55 29.02
N ILE A 750 8.79 -18.15 27.84
CA ILE A 750 9.63 -17.69 26.71
C ILE A 750 9.07 -16.36 26.18
N PRO A 751 9.57 -15.21 26.66
CA PRO A 751 8.99 -13.89 26.38
C PRO A 751 8.89 -13.54 24.88
N ILE A 752 9.98 -13.66 24.13
CA ILE A 752 10.02 -13.42 22.68
C ILE A 752 10.76 -14.59 22.00
N SER A 753 10.08 -15.29 21.09
CA SER A 753 10.58 -16.43 20.33
C SER A 753 10.40 -16.16 18.83
N ILE A 754 11.50 -16.10 18.08
CA ILE A 754 11.49 -15.92 16.62
C ILE A 754 12.19 -17.12 16.02
N GLY A 755 11.49 -17.91 15.21
CA GLY A 755 12.02 -19.13 14.62
C GLY A 755 11.68 -19.23 13.15
N GLN A 756 12.55 -18.73 12.28
CA GLN A 756 12.39 -18.84 10.84
C GLN A 756 12.60 -20.31 10.42
N ILE A 757 11.50 -21.04 10.21
CA ILE A 757 11.51 -22.46 9.85
C ILE A 757 10.92 -22.64 8.45
N ASN A 758 11.73 -23.17 7.54
CA ASN A 758 11.32 -23.47 6.18
C ASN A 758 11.02 -24.97 6.01
N GLU A 759 9.86 -25.28 5.44
CA GLU A 759 9.49 -26.66 5.08
C GLU A 759 10.15 -27.13 3.76
N ASP A 760 10.81 -26.22 3.02
CA ASP A 760 11.30 -26.49 1.65
C ASP A 760 12.40 -25.49 1.22
N ASP A 761 13.48 -26.00 0.63
CA ASP A 761 14.60 -25.22 0.05
C ASP A 761 14.19 -24.30 -1.12
N ARG A 762 12.96 -24.46 -1.66
CA ARG A 762 12.47 -23.71 -2.83
C ARG A 762 12.15 -22.23 -2.60
N TYR A 763 12.20 -21.69 -1.37
CA TYR A 763 12.08 -20.25 -1.11
C TYR A 763 13.48 -19.60 -1.00
N PRO A 764 13.96 -18.90 -2.04
CA PRO A 764 15.39 -18.60 -2.18
C PRO A 764 15.88 -17.33 -1.46
N VAL A 765 14.99 -16.62 -0.75
CA VAL A 765 15.25 -15.24 -0.29
C VAL A 765 15.33 -15.17 1.24
N PRO A 766 16.44 -14.64 1.81
CA PRO A 766 16.50 -14.18 3.20
C PRO A 766 15.36 -13.22 3.59
N VAL A 767 14.93 -13.28 4.86
CA VAL A 767 13.91 -12.37 5.40
C VAL A 767 14.55 -10.99 5.64
N HIS A 768 13.87 -9.87 5.35
CA HIS A 768 14.56 -8.57 5.26
C HIS A 768 14.98 -7.97 6.62
N THR A 769 14.02 -7.52 7.44
CA THR A 769 14.31 -6.76 8.67
C THR A 769 13.58 -7.35 9.87
N LEU A 770 14.34 -7.60 10.93
CA LEU A 770 13.85 -7.85 12.29
C LEU A 770 14.31 -6.71 13.21
N ASN A 771 13.38 -6.02 13.86
CA ASN A 771 13.68 -5.09 14.97
C ASN A 771 13.03 -5.61 16.26
N ILE A 772 13.82 -5.77 17.32
CA ILE A 772 13.33 -6.07 18.67
C ILE A 772 13.89 -4.98 19.59
N GLU A 773 13.10 -3.92 19.80
CA GLU A 773 13.59 -2.67 20.38
C GLU A 773 12.80 -2.23 21.63
N GLY A 774 13.49 -1.81 22.69
CA GLY A 774 12.89 -1.11 23.83
C GLY A 774 11.93 -1.93 24.71
N ASN A 775 11.82 -3.25 24.51
CA ASN A 775 10.90 -4.09 25.27
C ASN A 775 11.37 -4.24 26.73
N MET A 776 10.42 -4.29 27.67
CA MET A 776 10.66 -4.54 29.09
C MET A 776 10.23 -5.97 29.43
N ILE A 777 11.17 -6.82 29.82
CA ILE A 777 10.95 -8.25 30.08
C ILE A 777 11.32 -8.56 31.53
N LEU A 778 10.37 -9.14 32.27
CA LEU A 778 10.48 -9.38 33.70
C LEU A 778 10.12 -10.84 34.04
N GLY A 779 11.14 -11.68 34.12
CA GLY A 779 11.01 -13.12 34.27
C GLY A 779 10.87 -13.60 35.72
N ASN A 780 10.13 -14.70 35.87
CA ASN A 780 10.09 -15.55 37.05
C ASN A 780 10.31 -17.00 36.59
N PHE A 781 11.55 -17.31 36.20
CA PHE A 781 11.95 -18.58 35.58
C PHE A 781 11.99 -19.74 36.59
N SER A 782 10.84 -20.08 37.17
CA SER A 782 10.70 -21.05 38.26
C SER A 782 10.54 -22.51 37.80
N ALA A 783 10.92 -22.83 36.55
CA ALA A 783 10.83 -24.15 35.95
C ALA A 783 12.22 -24.74 35.64
N GLU A 784 12.34 -26.06 35.66
CA GLU A 784 13.59 -26.84 35.60
C GLU A 784 14.30 -26.84 34.22
N SER A 785 14.21 -25.76 33.45
CA SER A 785 14.82 -25.61 32.12
C SER A 785 15.06 -24.14 31.80
N GLU A 786 16.32 -23.76 31.57
CA GLU A 786 16.71 -22.41 31.19
C GLU A 786 16.16 -22.05 29.81
N TYR A 787 15.48 -20.90 29.71
CA TYR A 787 15.04 -20.30 28.45
C TYR A 787 15.49 -18.84 28.40
N PRO A 788 15.97 -18.35 27.24
CA PRO A 788 16.35 -16.95 27.08
C PRO A 788 15.12 -16.04 27.05
N ALA A 789 15.30 -14.78 27.43
CA ALA A 789 14.25 -13.77 27.35
C ALA A 789 13.91 -13.40 25.89
N ILE A 790 14.94 -13.31 25.03
CA ILE A 790 14.79 -13.10 23.59
C ILE A 790 15.52 -14.23 22.86
N LYS A 791 14.81 -14.90 21.97
CA LYS A 791 15.30 -16.08 21.23
C LYS A 791 15.10 -15.84 19.73
N VAL A 792 16.15 -15.92 18.93
CA VAL A 792 16.06 -15.77 17.47
C VAL A 792 16.84 -16.89 16.76
N PHE A 793 16.14 -17.69 15.98
CA PHE A 793 16.72 -18.63 15.02
C PHE A 793 16.48 -18.12 13.61
N GLY A 794 17.54 -17.70 12.93
CA GLY A 794 17.53 -17.48 11.49
C GLY A 794 17.52 -18.80 10.73
N GLY A 795 17.01 -18.76 9.48
CA GLY A 795 16.51 -19.91 8.73
C GLY A 795 17.15 -21.27 9.02
N ASN A 796 16.38 -22.15 9.66
CA ASN A 796 16.60 -23.59 9.67
C ASN A 796 15.57 -24.25 8.73
N ASN A 797 15.99 -25.34 8.08
CA ASN A 797 15.08 -26.29 7.46
C ASN A 797 14.49 -27.23 8.52
N SER A 798 13.43 -27.97 8.16
CA SER A 798 12.77 -28.93 9.06
C SER A 798 13.64 -30.13 9.51
N ASP A 799 14.86 -30.26 8.99
CA ASP A 799 15.88 -31.25 9.37
C ASP A 799 17.08 -30.65 10.12
N ASP A 800 16.93 -29.42 10.64
CA ASP A 800 17.96 -28.61 11.30
C ASP A 800 19.20 -28.27 10.44
N THR A 801 19.09 -28.37 9.11
CA THR A 801 20.10 -27.79 8.20
C THR A 801 19.92 -26.28 8.05
N VAL A 802 21.03 -25.53 7.94
CA VAL A 802 21.01 -24.06 7.81
C VAL A 802 20.48 -23.67 6.42
N SER A 803 19.39 -22.91 6.37
CA SER A 803 18.73 -22.50 5.14
C SER A 803 19.11 -21.08 4.72
N LYS A 804 18.48 -20.04 5.29
CA LYS A 804 18.70 -18.61 4.94
C LYS A 804 18.44 -17.68 6.14
N PRO A 805 19.37 -16.82 6.57
CA PRO A 805 19.18 -15.92 7.72
C PRO A 805 18.21 -14.76 7.45
N TYR A 806 18.00 -13.91 8.46
CA TYR A 806 17.56 -12.53 8.26
C TYR A 806 18.71 -11.71 7.64
N LEU A 807 18.41 -10.76 6.74
CA LEU A 807 19.40 -9.83 6.16
C LEU A 807 19.86 -8.78 7.18
N ARG A 808 18.97 -8.37 8.07
CA ARG A 808 19.22 -7.41 9.15
C ARG A 808 18.40 -7.77 10.37
N ALA A 809 19.05 -8.04 11.48
CA ALA A 809 18.43 -8.15 12.79
C ALA A 809 19.02 -7.12 13.73
N THR A 810 18.18 -6.32 14.37
CA THR A 810 18.56 -5.40 15.44
C THR A 810 17.83 -5.81 16.70
N ILE A 811 18.56 -6.04 17.78
CA ILE A 811 18.03 -6.30 19.11
C ILE A 811 18.63 -5.23 20.02
N SER A 812 17.86 -4.21 20.37
CA SER A 812 18.41 -3.02 21.05
C SER A 812 17.54 -2.40 22.13
N ALA A 813 18.18 -1.72 23.08
CA ALA A 813 17.51 -0.96 24.15
C ALA A 813 16.50 -1.75 25.02
N ASN A 814 16.46 -3.08 24.94
CA ASN A 814 15.56 -3.90 25.74
C ASN A 814 16.05 -3.94 27.21
N THR A 815 15.11 -3.96 28.16
CA THR A 815 15.39 -4.09 29.60
C THR A 815 14.91 -5.46 30.06
N ILE A 816 15.84 -6.33 30.47
CA ILE A 816 15.58 -7.73 30.81
C ILE A 816 15.98 -7.96 32.28
N SER A 817 15.07 -8.49 33.09
CA SER A 817 15.37 -8.85 34.48
C SER A 817 14.80 -10.20 34.89
N ASP A 818 15.60 -10.98 35.62
CA ASP A 818 15.24 -12.26 36.24
C ASP A 818 15.05 -12.08 37.74
N ARG A 819 13.89 -12.49 38.28
CA ARG A 819 13.55 -12.45 39.71
C ARG A 819 13.91 -13.71 40.50
N ASN A 820 14.33 -14.80 39.86
CA ASN A 820 14.50 -16.12 40.51
C ASN A 820 15.75 -16.94 40.10
N ASN A 821 16.81 -16.26 39.65
CA ASN A 821 18.23 -16.63 39.88
C ASN A 821 18.80 -17.78 39.01
N TRP A 822 18.62 -17.76 37.68
CA TRP A 822 19.29 -18.70 36.77
C TRP A 822 19.92 -18.09 35.49
N LEU A 823 19.77 -16.78 35.23
CA LEU A 823 20.49 -16.15 34.11
C LEU A 823 21.95 -15.83 34.46
N SER A 824 22.90 -16.45 33.74
CA SER A 824 24.17 -15.80 33.41
C SER A 824 23.90 -14.69 32.38
N GLU A 825 24.72 -13.64 32.36
CA GLU A 825 24.57 -12.51 31.41
C GLU A 825 24.56 -12.97 29.95
N ASP A 826 25.29 -14.05 29.64
CA ASP A 826 25.43 -14.66 28.31
C ASP A 826 24.14 -15.31 27.74
N ASN A 827 23.14 -15.60 28.59
CA ASN A 827 21.96 -16.40 28.21
C ASN A 827 20.66 -15.58 28.02
N ALA A 828 20.67 -14.25 28.23
CA ALA A 828 19.45 -13.44 28.17
C ALA A 828 18.91 -13.24 26.74
N VAL A 829 19.80 -13.11 25.75
CA VAL A 829 19.49 -12.96 24.32
C VAL A 829 20.26 -14.02 23.56
N VAL A 830 19.55 -15.00 22.98
CA VAL A 830 20.17 -16.09 22.20
C VAL A 830 19.82 -15.91 20.73
N LEU A 831 20.86 -15.68 19.91
CA LEU A 831 20.77 -15.67 18.46
C LEU A 831 21.49 -16.89 17.90
N GLN A 832 20.84 -17.63 16.99
CA GLN A 832 21.44 -18.71 16.22
C GLN A 832 21.14 -18.49 14.74
N ASN A 833 22.13 -18.66 13.87
CA ASN A 833 22.00 -18.46 12.42
C ASN A 833 21.49 -17.07 12.02
N VAL A 834 21.81 -16.04 12.82
CA VAL A 834 21.54 -14.62 12.54
C VAL A 834 22.87 -13.86 12.39
N PRO A 835 23.60 -14.04 11.27
CA PRO A 835 24.81 -13.28 10.98
C PRO A 835 24.53 -11.78 10.92
N ASP A 836 25.56 -10.98 11.18
CA ASP A 836 25.53 -9.50 11.14
C ASP A 836 24.45 -8.84 12.02
N ALA A 837 23.92 -9.55 13.02
CA ALA A 837 22.96 -9.01 13.96
C ALA A 837 23.57 -7.91 14.84
N VAL A 838 22.86 -6.79 14.96
CA VAL A 838 23.23 -5.69 15.85
C VAL A 838 22.57 -5.90 17.21
N ILE A 839 23.38 -6.27 18.21
CA ILE A 839 22.98 -6.30 19.62
C ILE A 839 23.57 -5.07 20.30
N ASP A 840 22.72 -4.10 20.71
CA ASP A 840 23.20 -2.82 21.24
C ASP A 840 22.32 -2.24 22.37
N ASN A 841 22.92 -1.63 23.38
CA ASN A 841 22.24 -0.95 24.50
C ASN A 841 21.19 -1.78 25.29
N ASN A 842 21.17 -3.11 25.18
CA ASN A 842 20.30 -3.94 26.01
C ASN A 842 20.80 -3.95 27.46
N THR A 843 19.88 -3.79 28.42
CA THR A 843 20.16 -3.83 29.86
C THR A 843 19.69 -5.17 30.40
N VAL A 844 20.60 -5.97 30.95
CA VAL A 844 20.29 -7.23 31.64
C VAL A 844 20.61 -7.06 33.12
N SER A 845 19.70 -7.48 34.01
CA SER A 845 19.91 -7.42 35.46
C SER A 845 19.28 -8.59 36.20
N SER A 846 20.09 -9.42 36.84
CA SER A 846 19.64 -10.37 37.86
C SER A 846 19.10 -9.57 39.06
N ASP A 847 17.80 -9.65 39.34
CA ASP A 847 17.22 -9.03 40.51
C ASP A 847 17.52 -9.95 41.71
N ALA A 848 18.44 -9.52 42.56
CA ALA A 848 18.79 -10.26 43.77
C ALA A 848 17.61 -10.24 44.75
N GLY A 849 16.74 -11.26 44.64
CA GLY A 849 15.79 -11.61 45.69
C GLY A 849 16.49 -11.62 47.06
N PRO A 850 15.81 -11.21 48.14
CA PRO A 850 16.46 -10.70 49.35
C PRO A 850 17.50 -11.66 49.93
N GLU A 851 18.78 -11.32 49.75
CA GLU A 851 19.90 -12.16 50.15
C GLU A 851 19.85 -12.54 51.63
N THR A 852 19.99 -13.83 51.93
CA THR A 852 20.57 -14.27 53.20
C THR A 852 22.09 -14.31 53.06
N PRO A 853 22.86 -13.49 53.81
CA PRO A 853 24.27 -13.24 53.51
C PRO A 853 25.22 -14.34 54.01
N GLY A 854 26.10 -14.80 53.12
CA GLY A 854 27.20 -15.74 53.35
C GLY A 854 27.39 -16.64 52.11
N GLU A 855 28.56 -16.80 51.50
CA GLU A 855 29.93 -16.50 51.94
C GLU A 855 30.77 -15.91 50.79
N VAL A 856 31.86 -15.21 51.12
CA VAL A 856 32.83 -14.73 50.13
C VAL A 856 33.66 -15.92 49.63
N ALA A 857 33.65 -16.17 48.33
CA ALA A 857 34.54 -17.13 47.66
C ALA A 857 35.56 -16.42 46.76
N ASP A 858 36.74 -17.02 46.63
CA ASP A 858 37.97 -16.39 46.13
C ASP A 858 37.99 -16.12 44.60
N PRO A 859 38.84 -15.18 44.12
CA PRO A 859 39.05 -14.97 42.69
C PRO A 859 39.74 -16.18 42.05
N VAL A 860 39.17 -16.69 40.95
CA VAL A 860 39.73 -17.78 40.15
C VAL A 860 40.32 -17.24 38.84
N GLU A 861 41.44 -17.81 38.41
CA GLU A 861 42.24 -17.36 37.28
C GLU A 861 41.55 -17.50 35.91
N TYR A 862 41.90 -16.60 34.98
CA TYR A 862 41.57 -16.73 33.56
C TYR A 862 42.12 -18.03 32.98
N MET A 863 41.25 -18.83 32.37
CA MET A 863 41.63 -19.85 31.40
C MET A 863 41.16 -19.35 30.03
N SER A 864 42.09 -19.00 29.14
CA SER A 864 41.75 -18.77 27.74
C SER A 864 41.66 -20.13 27.05
N GLU A 865 40.44 -20.58 26.74
CA GLU A 865 40.28 -21.64 25.74
C GLU A 865 40.62 -21.07 24.36
N THR A 866 41.61 -21.68 23.71
CA THR A 866 41.96 -21.40 22.33
C THR A 866 40.91 -22.05 21.44
N ILE A 867 40.20 -21.24 20.64
CA ILE A 867 39.33 -21.72 19.57
C ILE A 867 40.16 -22.65 18.67
N PRO A 868 39.66 -23.85 18.30
CA PRO A 868 40.33 -24.70 17.34
C PRO A 868 40.25 -24.07 15.94
N ASP A 869 41.43 -23.83 15.38
CA ASP A 869 41.71 -23.40 14.00
C ASP A 869 40.93 -24.24 12.98
N GLU A 870 40.20 -23.57 12.07
CA GLU A 870 39.45 -24.23 11.00
C GLU A 870 40.36 -24.45 9.78
N ALA A 871 39.89 -25.22 8.79
CA ALA A 871 40.63 -25.39 7.54
C ALA A 871 40.27 -24.24 6.57
N PRO A 872 41.19 -23.86 5.65
CA PRO A 872 40.94 -22.77 4.73
C PRO A 872 39.80 -23.14 3.79
N VAL A 873 39.15 -22.16 3.21
CA VAL A 873 38.21 -22.35 2.10
C VAL A 873 38.89 -21.90 0.81
N ALA A 874 39.14 -22.84 -0.10
CA ALA A 874 39.70 -22.55 -1.40
C ALA A 874 38.61 -21.98 -2.34
N VAL A 875 38.94 -20.92 -3.07
CA VAL A 875 38.02 -20.29 -4.04
C VAL A 875 38.78 -19.95 -5.32
N LEU A 876 38.39 -20.56 -6.44
CA LEU A 876 39.08 -20.50 -7.73
C LEU A 876 38.29 -19.67 -8.76
N GLY A 877 38.85 -18.52 -9.15
CA GLY A 877 38.32 -17.61 -10.16
C GLY A 877 39.13 -17.52 -11.46
N ILE A 878 38.56 -16.85 -12.46
CA ILE A 878 39.22 -16.41 -13.70
C ILE A 878 39.18 -14.87 -13.75
N LEU A 879 40.33 -14.22 -13.97
CA LEU A 879 40.43 -12.76 -14.08
C LEU A 879 40.31 -12.21 -15.50
N SER A 880 40.65 -13.01 -16.52
CA SER A 880 40.66 -12.55 -17.91
C SER A 880 40.23 -13.61 -18.91
N ALA A 881 39.79 -13.20 -20.10
CA ALA A 881 39.44 -14.12 -21.18
C ALA A 881 40.71 -14.72 -21.83
N PRO A 882 40.66 -15.97 -22.35
CA PRO A 882 41.78 -16.61 -23.05
C PRO A 882 42.54 -15.70 -24.04
N SER A 883 43.86 -15.62 -23.88
CA SER A 883 44.75 -14.80 -24.72
C SER A 883 45.98 -15.57 -25.20
N GLU A 884 46.76 -15.00 -26.13
CA GLU A 884 48.06 -15.58 -26.55
C GLU A 884 49.09 -15.65 -25.40
N ASN A 885 48.86 -14.91 -24.29
CA ASN A 885 49.70 -14.94 -23.10
C ASN A 885 49.22 -15.95 -22.04
N GLY A 886 48.05 -16.59 -22.24
CA GLY A 886 47.44 -17.52 -21.30
C GLY A 886 46.07 -17.06 -20.77
N LEU A 887 45.57 -17.83 -19.80
CA LEU A 887 44.42 -17.54 -18.96
C LEU A 887 44.91 -17.11 -17.58
N GLU A 888 44.47 -15.97 -17.06
CA GLU A 888 44.76 -15.56 -15.68
C GLU A 888 43.70 -16.12 -14.73
N LEU A 889 44.19 -16.80 -13.70
CA LEU A 889 43.43 -17.55 -12.70
C LEU A 889 43.78 -17.00 -11.32
N ASP A 890 42.79 -16.99 -10.43
CA ASP A 890 42.81 -16.19 -9.21
C ASP A 890 42.31 -17.00 -8.00
N GLY A 891 43.09 -17.01 -6.94
CA GLY A 891 42.80 -17.65 -5.67
C GLY A 891 42.51 -16.66 -4.54
N SER A 892 42.58 -15.35 -4.78
CA SER A 892 42.47 -14.30 -3.74
C SER A 892 41.11 -14.24 -3.03
N GLY A 893 40.08 -14.92 -3.56
CA GLY A 893 38.80 -15.11 -2.89
C GLY A 893 38.81 -16.16 -1.77
N SER A 894 39.92 -16.89 -1.60
CA SER A 894 40.07 -17.91 -0.56
C SER A 894 40.25 -17.25 0.81
N ILE A 895 39.71 -17.87 1.86
CA ILE A 895 39.73 -17.32 3.23
C ILE A 895 40.09 -18.37 4.26
N ASP A 896 40.57 -17.92 5.41
CA ASP A 896 40.99 -18.74 6.55
C ASP A 896 40.94 -17.91 7.85
N ASP A 897 40.72 -18.53 9.01
CA ASP A 897 40.58 -17.81 10.28
C ASP A 897 41.92 -17.40 10.93
N THR A 898 43.03 -18.09 10.63
CA THR A 898 44.38 -17.70 11.08
C THR A 898 45.28 -17.15 9.97
N GLY A 899 44.96 -17.44 8.71
CA GLY A 899 45.48 -16.83 7.49
C GLY A 899 46.09 -17.84 6.51
N ILE A 900 46.09 -17.49 5.23
CA ILE A 900 46.61 -18.38 4.16
C ILE A 900 48.14 -18.29 4.06
N ALA A 901 48.82 -19.44 4.07
CA ALA A 901 50.26 -19.57 3.86
C ALA A 901 50.66 -19.79 2.40
N SER A 902 49.89 -20.55 1.61
CA SER A 902 50.23 -20.84 0.21
C SER A 902 49.06 -21.22 -0.68
N TYR A 903 49.21 -20.87 -1.96
CA TYR A 903 48.34 -21.24 -3.07
C TYR A 903 49.12 -22.10 -4.07
N SER A 904 48.63 -23.29 -4.38
CA SER A 904 49.22 -24.27 -5.30
C SER A 904 48.22 -24.61 -6.40
N TRP A 905 48.66 -24.61 -7.65
CA TRP A 905 47.81 -24.81 -8.82
C TRP A 905 48.25 -26.02 -9.64
N ASP A 906 47.28 -26.83 -10.07
CA ASP A 906 47.42 -27.92 -11.04
C ASP A 906 46.55 -27.56 -12.27
N PHE A 907 47.05 -27.79 -13.49
CA PHE A 907 46.32 -27.46 -14.72
C PHE A 907 45.92 -28.67 -15.57
N ASP A 908 46.16 -29.90 -15.08
CA ASP A 908 45.60 -31.09 -15.71
C ASP A 908 44.87 -32.04 -14.72
N SER A 909 44.80 -33.32 -15.04
CA SER A 909 44.01 -34.32 -14.30
C SER A 909 44.59 -35.74 -14.45
N SER A 910 45.83 -35.85 -14.93
CA SER A 910 46.36 -37.07 -15.55
C SER A 910 47.35 -37.86 -14.69
N ASP A 911 47.85 -37.29 -13.59
CA ASP A 911 48.70 -38.01 -12.62
C ASP A 911 48.45 -37.72 -11.12
N GLY A 912 47.74 -36.66 -10.72
CA GLY A 912 47.36 -36.43 -9.33
C GLY A 912 46.70 -35.07 -9.07
N ILE A 913 46.94 -34.53 -7.86
CA ILE A 913 47.04 -33.08 -7.64
C ILE A 913 48.55 -32.82 -7.48
N GLN A 914 49.15 -32.07 -8.40
CA GLN A 914 50.56 -31.69 -8.35
C GLN A 914 50.72 -30.19 -8.66
N GLU A 915 51.62 -29.53 -7.92
CA GLU A 915 51.90 -28.10 -8.06
C GLU A 915 52.64 -27.80 -9.37
N ASP A 916 51.90 -27.36 -10.39
CA ASP A 916 52.40 -26.80 -11.65
C ASP A 916 52.76 -25.31 -11.53
N ALA A 917 52.03 -24.56 -10.70
CA ALA A 917 52.31 -23.16 -10.39
C ALA A 917 51.94 -22.78 -8.95
N SER A 918 52.53 -21.70 -8.46
CA SER A 918 52.39 -21.22 -7.09
C SER A 918 52.01 -19.74 -7.06
N GLY A 919 51.14 -19.34 -6.13
CA GLY A 919 50.82 -17.94 -5.86
C GLY A 919 49.33 -17.61 -6.02
N GLU A 920 48.92 -16.49 -5.42
CA GLU A 920 47.52 -16.06 -5.33
C GLU A 920 46.89 -15.79 -6.70
N ILE A 921 47.64 -15.27 -7.67
CA ILE A 921 47.23 -15.12 -9.07
C ILE A 921 48.28 -15.75 -9.97
N VAL A 922 47.85 -16.56 -10.92
CA VAL A 922 48.72 -17.27 -11.89
C VAL A 922 48.21 -17.09 -13.31
N SER A 923 49.11 -17.18 -14.30
CA SER A 923 48.74 -17.16 -15.72
C SER A 923 49.26 -18.43 -16.40
N HIS A 924 48.38 -19.20 -17.02
CA HIS A 924 48.69 -20.48 -17.64
C HIS A 924 48.31 -20.55 -19.12
N VAL A 925 49.21 -21.11 -19.95
CA VAL A 925 49.01 -21.26 -21.41
C VAL A 925 48.69 -22.72 -21.74
N PHE A 926 47.42 -23.00 -21.99
CA PHE A 926 46.96 -24.35 -22.33
C PHE A 926 47.41 -24.77 -23.75
N PRO A 927 47.85 -26.03 -23.97
CA PRO A 927 48.55 -26.43 -25.19
C PRO A 927 47.69 -26.58 -26.46
N GLY A 928 46.38 -26.36 -26.41
CA GLY A 928 45.51 -26.33 -27.58
C GLY A 928 44.01 -26.38 -27.25
N ALA A 929 43.18 -26.57 -28.29
CA ALA A 929 41.76 -26.85 -28.11
C ALA A 929 41.57 -28.19 -27.38
N GLY A 930 40.77 -28.19 -26.32
CA GLY A 930 40.64 -29.27 -25.35
C GLY A 930 39.89 -28.82 -24.10
N ARG A 931 39.54 -29.79 -23.25
CA ARG A 931 39.00 -29.54 -21.92
C ARG A 931 40.06 -29.86 -20.88
N TYR A 932 40.29 -28.92 -19.98
CA TYR A 932 41.25 -28.99 -18.88
C TYR A 932 40.51 -28.88 -17.56
N VAL A 933 41.09 -29.45 -16.51
CA VAL A 933 40.66 -29.25 -15.12
C VAL A 933 41.78 -28.44 -14.49
N VAL A 934 41.42 -27.32 -13.86
CA VAL A 934 42.33 -26.53 -13.04
C VAL A 934 41.95 -26.81 -11.59
N THR A 935 42.93 -27.13 -10.74
CA THR A 935 42.73 -27.32 -9.30
C THR A 935 43.56 -26.28 -8.56
N LEU A 936 42.93 -25.52 -7.67
CA LEU A 936 43.60 -24.68 -6.69
C LEU A 936 43.60 -25.42 -5.36
N THR A 937 44.77 -25.57 -4.74
CA THR A 937 44.95 -26.02 -3.35
C THR A 937 45.42 -24.86 -2.51
N VAL A 938 44.69 -24.57 -1.44
CA VAL A 938 45.03 -23.51 -0.47
C VAL A 938 45.50 -24.19 0.81
N THR A 939 46.53 -23.61 1.44
CA THR A 939 47.05 -24.08 2.74
C THR A 939 47.10 -22.90 3.71
N ASP A 940 46.55 -23.08 4.92
CA ASP A 940 46.59 -22.10 5.99
C ASP A 940 47.97 -22.01 6.70
N THR A 941 48.08 -21.13 7.71
CA THR A 941 49.33 -20.96 8.48
C THR A 941 49.69 -22.11 9.42
N GLN A 942 48.77 -23.06 9.61
CA GLN A 942 48.80 -24.16 10.56
C GLN A 942 48.99 -25.53 9.87
N GLY A 943 48.86 -25.56 8.54
CA GLY A 943 49.08 -26.68 7.64
C GLY A 943 47.83 -27.44 7.20
N GLN A 944 46.61 -26.97 7.46
CA GLN A 944 45.39 -27.58 6.90
C GLN A 944 45.17 -27.07 5.47
N GLN A 945 44.37 -27.81 4.68
CA GLN A 945 44.24 -27.60 3.24
C GLN A 945 42.82 -27.83 2.74
N ASP A 946 42.45 -27.06 1.73
CA ASP A 946 41.23 -27.24 0.93
C ASP A 946 41.52 -27.02 -0.56
N THR A 947 40.61 -27.48 -1.41
CA THR A 947 40.77 -27.47 -2.87
C THR A 947 39.50 -27.10 -3.62
N ASP A 948 39.61 -26.17 -4.57
CA ASP A 948 38.55 -25.84 -5.53
C ASP A 948 38.99 -26.20 -6.96
N THR A 949 38.02 -26.52 -7.84
CA THR A 949 38.28 -27.04 -9.19
C THR A 949 37.43 -26.42 -10.28
N LEU A 950 38.06 -25.98 -11.36
CA LEU A 950 37.43 -25.32 -12.49
C LEU A 950 37.66 -26.08 -13.79
N ASN A 951 36.59 -26.35 -14.54
CA ASN A 951 36.66 -27.01 -15.84
C ASN A 951 36.70 -25.97 -16.96
N VAL A 952 37.84 -25.84 -17.64
CA VAL A 952 38.04 -24.87 -18.73
C VAL A 952 38.00 -25.59 -20.08
N VAL A 953 37.29 -25.02 -21.06
CA VAL A 953 37.15 -25.60 -22.41
C VAL A 953 37.60 -24.60 -23.47
N PHE A 954 38.63 -24.97 -24.23
CA PHE A 954 39.11 -24.25 -25.41
C PHE A 954 38.63 -24.99 -26.67
N ASN A 955 38.07 -24.25 -27.63
CA ASN A 955 37.46 -24.79 -28.86
C ASN A 955 38.30 -24.54 -30.12
#